data_AF-A0A8K0LYR3-F1
#
_entry.id   AF-A0A8K0LYR3-F1
#
_cell.length_a   1.000
_cell.length_b   1.000
_cell.length_c   1.000
_cell.angle_alpha   90.00
_cell.angle_beta   90.00
_cell.angle_gamma   90.00
#
_symmetry.space_group_name_H-M   'P 1'
#
loop_
_entity.id
_entity.type
_entity.pdbx_description
1 polymer ?
#
loop_
_entity_poly.entity_id
_entity_poly.type
_entity_poly.pdbx_seq_one_letter_code
_entity_poly.pdbx_strand_id
1 'polypeptide(L)'
;RLTDLWASHCTYYNCCGPSETIIVNTMHKHQTYQPLSIGAPTPNNNIPILNDDNQATDIGEIGAMWAGGLGLTRGYVSLPEKTAERYVHDPFMNDESKIYNTGDLCSWNVDGSVHILGRVNDRVKVRRFREEFDGAVAPMDSCRAVNRAAALLTEGEIHGFLTPKDCDLGKVVDHVKSHQPYYAIPTHFDLLDTFPMTVNGKIDKKALRARGSLAEKSSPTEEKNSTEVIASPKPAVISHSRSDSSTSSLTQVSYTSEKSEATVVEESIDLEAALPEKRQRKRMRGLRHRILIVYRLLFTLVGIFNIAAALAVILSGIQREWLGTVPAINLALAVLIRQDFIINALYTITCSIPKSWPLAIRSRCARIYHLGGVHSGAAISAGAWLLASNIGNVLCMTSKCSNWGHQSLAVNIISWMLLALFFVMFVMAYPSVRKAHHDLFEKTHRFVGWGMLGLFWAQVVLTYNDTKDLSTSLGSTCVQSASFWLLTITTASIALSWVFLRKVPVQAEVLSDHAIRLHFDYAVPVNGSFTRLSKHPLLEWHSFATIPTPEPANNRPKGYSLIISNAGDWTKAMIQEELTHIWTRGVPTCGVMRITTLFNRVILIATGSGIGPMLGHIQSPSCPIQLIWSTSRPEQTFGKDLCNVIKAQIPNAVIHDTKRFGRPDLVKMGYNLVQSFKAEAVIIIANEKVTKKVVYGLETRGVLAYGAIWDS
;
A
#
# COMPACT_ATOMS: atom_id res chain seq x y z
N ARG A 1 35.26 10.24 27.29
CA ARG A 1 34.86 9.33 26.19
C ARG A 1 35.59 8.00 26.34
N LEU A 2 34.94 6.88 26.07
CA LEU A 2 35.56 5.54 26.11
C LEU A 2 36.82 5.47 25.23
N THR A 3 36.79 6.11 24.06
CA THR A 3 37.92 6.12 23.12
C THR A 3 39.17 6.79 23.68
N ASP A 4 39.02 7.88 24.44
CA ASP A 4 40.14 8.58 25.08
C ASP A 4 40.79 7.73 26.18
N LEU A 5 39.95 7.05 26.98
CA LEU A 5 40.40 6.16 28.06
C LEU A 5 41.20 4.97 27.50
N TRP A 6 40.74 4.35 26.42
CA TRP A 6 41.48 3.24 25.82
C TRP A 6 42.70 3.72 25.02
N ALA A 7 42.61 4.88 24.35
CA ALA A 7 43.74 5.45 23.62
C ALA A 7 44.93 5.84 24.53
N SER A 8 44.71 6.09 25.83
CA SER A 8 45.81 6.30 26.78
C SER A 8 46.50 5.01 27.23
N HIS A 9 45.89 3.84 27.01
CA HIS A 9 46.44 2.54 27.43
C HIS A 9 46.88 1.66 26.25
N CYS A 10 46.38 1.91 25.05
CA CYS A 10 46.74 1.17 23.85
C CYS A 10 46.54 2.03 22.59
N THR A 11 46.98 1.51 21.43
CA THR A 11 46.62 2.14 20.17
C THR A 11 45.16 1.81 19.83
N TYR A 12 44.29 2.82 19.84
CA TYR A 12 42.87 2.66 19.55
C TYR A 12 42.55 2.98 18.09
N TYR A 13 41.95 2.03 17.38
CA TYR A 13 41.43 2.24 16.03
C TYR A 13 39.90 2.20 16.03
N ASN A 14 39.28 3.25 15.48
CA ASN A 14 37.87 3.26 15.16
C ASN A 14 37.68 2.85 13.70
N CYS A 15 37.13 1.66 13.47
CA CYS A 15 36.96 1.07 12.15
C CYS A 15 35.48 1.03 11.76
N CYS A 16 35.17 1.33 10.50
CA CYS A 16 33.82 1.21 9.97
C CYS A 16 33.83 0.44 8.64
N GLY A 17 32.88 -0.46 8.47
CA GLY A 17 32.71 -1.18 7.21
C GLY A 17 31.51 -2.14 7.29
N PRO A 18 30.66 -2.19 6.27
CA PRO A 18 29.64 -3.22 6.15
C PRO A 18 30.28 -4.58 5.77
N SER A 19 29.52 -5.67 5.93
CA SER A 19 29.97 -7.01 5.51
C SER A 19 30.26 -7.08 4.00
N GLU A 20 29.55 -6.25 3.23
CA GLU A 20 29.61 -6.09 1.79
C GLU A 20 30.94 -5.54 1.27
N THR A 21 31.79 -5.03 2.16
CA THR A 21 33.14 -4.50 1.87
C THR A 21 34.23 -5.26 2.63
N ILE A 22 33.99 -6.52 3.00
CA ILE A 22 34.93 -7.37 3.76
C ILE A 22 35.37 -6.68 5.06
N ILE A 23 34.37 -6.42 5.93
CA ILE A 23 34.51 -6.03 7.34
C ILE A 23 34.93 -4.57 7.56
N VAL A 24 36.02 -4.09 6.96
CA VAL A 24 36.57 -2.76 7.24
C VAL A 24 36.79 -1.99 5.95
N ASN A 25 36.11 -0.85 5.84
CA ASN A 25 36.23 0.06 4.70
C ASN A 25 37.05 1.30 5.07
N THR A 26 36.80 1.84 6.27
CA THR A 26 37.49 3.03 6.80
C THR A 26 38.07 2.78 8.19
N MET A 27 39.14 3.50 8.52
CA MET A 27 39.81 3.37 9.81
C MET A 27 40.43 4.68 10.28
N HIS A 28 40.20 5.02 11.54
CA HIS A 28 40.81 6.16 12.24
C HIS A 28 41.66 5.70 13.41
N LYS A 29 42.91 6.14 13.49
CA LYS A 29 43.73 6.00 14.70
C LYS A 29 43.39 7.15 15.66
N HIS A 30 42.60 6.86 16.68
CA HIS A 30 42.14 7.88 17.63
C HIS A 30 43.29 8.40 18.48
N GLN A 31 43.36 9.72 18.65
CA GLN A 31 44.26 10.39 19.58
C GLN A 31 43.44 11.02 20.71
N THR A 32 43.92 10.90 21.93
CA THR A 32 43.24 11.44 23.11
C THR A 32 42.94 12.93 22.92
N TYR A 33 41.73 13.35 23.25
CA TYR A 33 41.22 14.72 23.12
C TYR A 33 40.94 15.22 21.68
N GLN A 34 41.11 14.38 20.65
CA GLN A 34 40.68 14.71 19.28
C GLN A 34 39.21 14.31 19.03
N PRO A 35 38.52 14.93 18.06
CA PRO A 35 37.21 14.46 17.60
C PRO A 35 37.28 13.02 17.05
N LEU A 36 36.29 12.19 17.39
CA LEU A 36 36.21 10.82 16.89
C LEU A 36 35.62 10.82 15.47
N SER A 37 36.36 10.24 14.52
CA SER A 37 35.89 10.01 13.15
C SER A 37 35.97 8.52 12.80
N ILE A 38 35.45 8.14 11.63
CA ILE A 38 35.71 6.79 11.07
C ILE A 38 36.95 6.80 10.15
N GLY A 39 37.64 7.93 10.06
CA GLY A 39 38.93 8.06 9.39
C GLY A 39 38.81 8.10 7.88
N ALA A 40 39.86 7.67 7.20
CA ALA A 40 39.95 7.65 5.75
C ALA A 40 39.71 6.22 5.22
N PRO A 41 39.49 6.05 3.89
CA PRO A 41 39.48 4.74 3.28
C PRO A 41 40.75 3.95 3.60
N THR A 42 40.59 2.65 3.84
CA THR A 42 41.71 1.71 3.94
C THR A 42 42.34 1.45 2.56
N PRO A 43 43.58 0.95 2.48
CA PRO A 43 44.24 0.70 1.20
C PRO A 43 43.40 -0.14 0.24
N ASN A 44 43.34 0.28 -1.02
CA ASN A 44 42.55 -0.33 -2.10
C ASN A 44 41.03 -0.21 -1.96
N ASN A 45 40.53 0.57 -1.00
CA ASN A 45 39.11 0.91 -0.87
C ASN A 45 38.90 2.40 -1.15
N ASN A 46 37.73 2.73 -1.71
CA ASN A 46 37.31 4.10 -2.01
C ASN A 46 35.95 4.37 -1.36
N ILE A 47 35.72 5.58 -0.86
CA ILE A 47 34.43 5.95 -0.24
C ILE A 47 33.83 7.21 -0.87
N PRO A 48 33.20 7.11 -2.06
CA PRO A 48 32.47 8.25 -2.59
C PRO A 48 31.33 8.65 -1.64
N ILE A 49 31.30 9.92 -1.24
CA ILE A 49 30.16 10.49 -0.51
C ILE A 49 29.33 11.25 -1.53
N LEU A 50 28.11 10.77 -1.78
CA LEU A 50 27.27 11.24 -2.89
C LEU A 50 26.04 11.99 -2.40
N ASN A 51 25.70 13.06 -3.10
CA ASN A 51 24.43 13.76 -2.95
C ASN A 51 23.29 13.00 -3.64
N ASP A 52 22.07 13.54 -3.54
CA ASP A 52 20.86 12.91 -4.12
C ASP A 52 20.88 12.83 -5.65
N ASP A 53 21.74 13.61 -6.32
CA ASP A 53 21.94 13.63 -7.77
C ASP A 53 23.10 12.71 -8.22
N ASN A 54 23.61 11.86 -7.30
CA ASN A 54 24.76 10.96 -7.48
C ASN A 54 26.08 11.68 -7.84
N GLN A 55 26.22 12.95 -7.43
CA GLN A 55 27.47 13.70 -7.57
C GLN A 55 28.25 13.66 -6.25
N ALA A 56 29.58 13.73 -6.33
CA ALA A 56 30.44 13.82 -5.16
C ALA A 56 30.14 15.11 -4.38
N THR A 57 30.06 15.01 -3.06
CA THR A 57 29.85 16.15 -2.16
C THR A 57 31.15 16.89 -1.89
N ASP A 58 31.07 18.20 -1.66
CA ASP A 58 32.22 18.99 -1.21
C ASP A 58 32.61 18.67 0.25
N ILE A 59 33.76 19.16 0.70
CA ILE A 59 34.22 19.02 2.09
C ILE A 59 33.20 19.67 3.03
N GLY A 60 32.79 18.94 4.07
CA GLY A 60 31.81 19.35 5.06
C GLY A 60 30.35 19.12 4.65
N GLU A 61 30.08 18.85 3.37
CA GLU A 61 28.73 18.57 2.90
C GLU A 61 28.30 17.13 3.21
N ILE A 62 27.02 16.98 3.53
CA ILE A 62 26.44 15.70 3.95
C ILE A 62 25.95 14.94 2.71
N GLY A 63 26.41 13.70 2.56
CA GLY A 63 25.93 12.78 1.53
C GLY A 63 25.78 11.35 2.03
N ALA A 64 25.27 10.49 1.15
CA ALA A 64 25.24 9.05 1.37
C ALA A 64 26.63 8.47 1.09
N MET A 65 27.17 7.70 2.04
CA MET A 65 28.44 7.01 1.86
C MET A 65 28.26 5.79 0.97
N TRP A 66 29.06 5.72 -0.10
CA TRP A 66 29.24 4.56 -0.94
C TRP A 66 30.59 3.93 -0.69
N ALA A 67 30.75 2.67 -1.06
CA ALA A 67 31.98 1.91 -0.89
C ALA A 67 32.38 1.24 -2.20
N GLY A 68 33.59 1.53 -2.67
CA GLY A 68 34.20 0.94 -3.86
C GLY A 68 35.57 0.37 -3.57
N GLY A 69 36.22 -0.15 -4.61
CA GLY A 69 37.56 -0.74 -4.54
C GLY A 69 37.57 -2.25 -4.39
N LEU A 70 38.76 -2.80 -4.10
CA LEU A 70 39.01 -4.25 -4.12
C LEU A 70 38.37 -5.01 -2.95
N GLY A 71 38.02 -4.32 -1.87
CA GLY A 71 37.29 -4.91 -0.75
C GLY A 71 35.82 -5.22 -1.06
N LEU A 72 35.32 -4.83 -2.22
CA LEU A 72 33.92 -5.00 -2.56
C LEU A 72 33.57 -6.46 -2.88
N THR A 73 32.53 -6.98 -2.22
CA THR A 73 32.05 -8.35 -2.49
C THR A 73 31.32 -8.44 -3.83
N ARG A 74 31.18 -9.66 -4.38
CA ARG A 74 30.48 -9.89 -5.66
C ARG A 74 28.97 -9.59 -5.62
N GLY A 75 28.40 -9.35 -4.44
CA GLY A 75 26.97 -9.19 -4.22
C GLY A 75 26.35 -10.31 -3.39
N TYR A 76 25.02 -10.39 -3.44
CA TYR A 76 24.25 -11.32 -2.63
C TYR A 76 23.96 -12.63 -3.38
N VAL A 77 24.29 -13.77 -2.75
CA VAL A 77 24.03 -15.10 -3.30
C VAL A 77 22.53 -15.28 -3.58
N SER A 78 22.21 -15.71 -4.81
CA SER A 78 20.83 -15.95 -5.29
C SER A 78 19.88 -14.75 -5.21
N LEU A 79 20.42 -13.52 -5.14
CA LEU A 79 19.64 -12.29 -5.08
C LEU A 79 20.17 -11.25 -6.09
N PRO A 80 20.06 -11.52 -7.42
CA PRO A 80 20.62 -10.64 -8.45
C PRO A 80 19.94 -9.26 -8.47
N GLU A 81 18.63 -9.17 -8.26
CA GLU A 81 17.90 -7.89 -8.22
C GLU A 81 18.39 -6.99 -7.08
N LYS A 82 18.53 -7.54 -5.87
CA LYS A 82 19.04 -6.81 -4.70
C LYS A 82 20.51 -6.41 -4.87
N THR A 83 21.28 -7.24 -5.58
CA THR A 83 22.66 -6.93 -5.94
C THR A 83 22.69 -5.74 -6.91
N ALA A 84 21.89 -5.76 -7.98
CA ALA A 84 21.80 -4.66 -8.93
C ALA A 84 21.27 -3.36 -8.29
N GLU A 85 20.37 -3.44 -7.31
CA GLU A 85 19.88 -2.26 -6.56
C GLU A 85 20.98 -1.59 -5.72
N ARG A 86 21.88 -2.38 -5.14
CA ARG A 86 22.84 -1.90 -4.14
C ARG A 86 24.25 -1.72 -4.66
N TYR A 87 24.63 -2.45 -5.71
CA TYR A 87 25.93 -2.44 -6.36
C TYR A 87 25.75 -1.84 -7.75
N VAL A 88 26.14 -0.57 -7.89
CA VAL A 88 26.01 0.19 -9.14
C VAL A 88 27.38 0.41 -9.74
N HIS A 89 27.42 0.81 -11.02
CA HIS A 89 28.67 1.20 -11.69
C HIS A 89 29.30 2.39 -10.96
N ASP A 90 30.62 2.39 -10.78
CA ASP A 90 31.34 3.53 -10.21
C ASP A 90 31.40 4.66 -11.25
N PRO A 91 30.75 5.82 -11.05
CA PRO A 91 30.78 6.90 -12.04
C PRO A 91 32.10 7.68 -12.04
N PHE A 92 33.01 7.44 -11.08
CA PHE A 92 34.28 8.15 -10.95
C PHE A 92 35.46 7.38 -11.56
N MET A 93 35.22 6.14 -11.99
CA MET A 93 36.23 5.28 -12.59
C MET A 93 35.87 5.02 -14.06
N ASN A 94 36.87 5.03 -14.93
CA ASN A 94 36.70 4.74 -16.36
C ASN A 94 36.82 3.23 -16.68
N ASP A 95 36.47 2.37 -15.73
CA ASP A 95 36.51 0.92 -15.83
C ASP A 95 35.17 0.29 -15.40
N GLU A 96 35.04 -1.03 -15.44
CA GLU A 96 33.81 -1.74 -15.02
C GLU A 96 33.68 -1.89 -13.49
N SER A 97 34.36 -1.04 -12.71
CA SER A 97 34.29 -1.12 -11.25
C SER A 97 32.90 -0.72 -10.73
N LYS A 98 32.58 -1.23 -9.54
CA LYS A 98 31.29 -1.01 -8.88
C LYS A 98 31.49 -0.31 -7.54
N ILE A 99 30.44 0.38 -7.12
CA ILE A 99 30.29 0.93 -5.77
C ILE A 99 29.04 0.38 -5.11
N TYR A 100 29.09 0.21 -3.79
CA TYR A 100 28.01 -0.28 -2.94
C TYR A 100 27.43 0.80 -2.04
N ASN A 101 26.11 0.90 -2.00
CA ASN A 101 25.41 1.83 -1.11
C ASN A 101 25.36 1.29 0.32
N THR A 102 26.13 1.91 1.22
CA THR A 102 26.24 1.50 2.64
C THR A 102 24.98 1.82 3.45
N GLY A 103 24.20 2.82 3.02
CA GLY A 103 23.04 3.35 3.74
C GLY A 103 23.39 4.27 4.92
N ASP A 104 24.66 4.64 5.06
CA ASP A 104 25.16 5.53 6.10
C ASP A 104 25.30 6.96 5.55
N LEU A 105 25.01 7.96 6.39
CA LEU A 105 25.19 9.38 6.08
C LEU A 105 26.51 9.85 6.65
N CYS A 106 27.30 10.52 5.83
CA CYS A 106 28.63 10.97 6.20
C CYS A 106 28.93 12.34 5.57
N SER A 107 29.98 12.99 6.06
CA SER A 107 30.61 14.14 5.41
C SER A 107 32.13 14.03 5.49
N TRP A 108 32.82 14.65 4.54
CA TRP A 108 34.28 14.78 4.57
C TRP A 108 34.68 15.90 5.54
N ASN A 109 35.70 15.65 6.36
CA ASN A 109 36.38 16.68 7.12
C ASN A 109 37.51 17.30 6.30
N VAL A 110 37.96 18.49 6.70
CA VAL A 110 39.08 19.21 6.05
C VAL A 110 40.38 18.41 6.08
N ASP A 111 40.56 17.54 7.09
CA ASP A 111 41.74 16.68 7.23
C ASP A 111 41.66 15.38 6.40
N GLY A 112 40.62 15.20 5.59
CA GLY A 112 40.41 14.00 4.78
C GLY A 112 39.89 12.80 5.57
N SER A 113 39.48 12.98 6.82
CA SER A 113 38.74 11.96 7.57
C SER A 113 37.23 12.06 7.31
N VAL A 114 36.50 10.98 7.55
CA VAL A 114 35.05 10.95 7.39
C VAL A 114 34.34 11.03 8.73
N HIS A 115 33.42 11.97 8.83
CA HIS A 115 32.49 12.06 9.94
C HIS A 115 31.22 11.28 9.62
N ILE A 116 30.80 10.37 10.51
CA ILE A 116 29.59 9.56 10.35
C ILE A 116 28.44 10.19 11.15
N LEU A 117 27.31 10.38 10.48
CA LEU A 117 26.15 11.15 10.95
C LEU A 117 24.94 10.23 11.24
N GLY A 118 25.16 8.92 11.22
CA GLY A 118 24.14 7.89 11.41
C GLY A 118 23.62 7.30 10.09
N ARG A 119 22.44 6.68 10.12
CA ARG A 119 21.87 6.01 8.94
C ARG A 119 20.82 6.89 8.27
N VAL A 120 20.74 6.77 6.94
CA VAL A 120 19.70 7.44 6.12
C VAL A 120 18.28 7.16 6.66
N ASN A 121 18.06 5.99 7.27
CA ASN A 121 16.75 5.56 7.78
C ASN A 121 16.39 6.08 9.18
N ASP A 122 17.33 6.67 9.93
CA ASP A 122 17.16 6.99 11.37
C ASP A 122 16.74 8.46 11.65
N ARG A 123 16.53 9.29 10.61
CA ARG A 123 16.10 10.69 10.79
C ARG A 123 14.62 10.82 11.15
N VAL A 124 14.32 11.18 12.41
CA VAL A 124 13.02 11.71 12.87
C VAL A 124 13.16 13.21 13.15
N LYS A 125 12.19 14.01 12.72
CA LYS A 125 12.19 15.47 12.93
C LYS A 125 11.60 15.86 14.27
N VAL A 126 12.35 16.62 15.06
CA VAL A 126 11.83 17.40 16.20
C VAL A 126 11.61 18.84 15.74
N ARG A 127 10.67 19.52 16.41
CA ARG A 127 10.19 20.87 16.11
C ARG A 127 11.34 21.87 15.90
N ARG A 128 11.24 22.60 14.77
CA ARG A 128 11.99 23.80 14.33
C ARG A 128 13.54 23.85 14.36
N PHE A 129 14.27 22.82 14.77
CA PHE A 129 15.71 22.73 14.51
C PHE A 129 16.13 21.35 13.98
N ARG A 130 17.09 21.36 13.05
CA ARG A 130 17.50 20.21 12.21
C ARG A 130 18.82 19.63 12.75
N GLU A 131 18.84 19.27 14.03
CA GLU A 131 20.06 18.76 14.67
C GLU A 131 20.01 17.26 14.98
N GLU A 132 21.20 16.69 15.01
CA GLU A 132 21.50 15.28 15.05
C GLU A 132 21.47 14.78 16.49
N PHE A 133 20.83 13.64 16.70
CA PHE A 133 20.50 13.14 18.03
C PHE A 133 21.74 12.71 18.87
N ASP A 134 22.89 12.47 18.22
CA ASP A 134 24.15 12.23 18.91
C ASP A 134 24.71 13.49 19.62
N GLY A 135 24.21 14.67 19.25
CA GLY A 135 24.57 15.96 19.85
C GLY A 135 24.25 16.05 21.34
N ALA A 136 23.14 15.50 21.82
CA ALA A 136 22.78 15.54 23.25
C ALA A 136 23.60 14.55 24.10
N VAL A 137 24.07 13.45 23.50
CA VAL A 137 24.83 12.40 24.19
C VAL A 137 26.26 12.85 24.48
N ALA A 138 26.94 13.48 23.51
CA ALA A 138 28.34 13.82 23.64
C ALA A 138 28.68 14.78 24.82
N PRO A 139 27.91 15.85 25.11
CA PRO A 139 28.11 16.70 26.28
C PRO A 139 27.84 15.97 27.59
N MET A 140 26.77 15.18 27.68
CA MET A 140 26.48 14.37 28.86
C MET A 140 27.61 13.37 29.14
N ASP A 141 28.11 12.68 28.11
CA ASP A 141 29.20 11.71 28.18
C ASP A 141 30.58 12.36 28.43
N SER A 142 30.68 13.68 28.27
CA SER A 142 31.89 14.47 28.56
C SER A 142 31.94 15.00 29.99
N CYS A 143 30.83 14.94 30.74
CA CYS A 143 30.80 15.36 32.13
C CYS A 143 31.54 14.34 33.01
N ARG A 144 32.48 14.78 33.85
CA ARG A 144 33.26 13.90 34.74
C ARG A 144 32.41 13.08 35.72
N ALA A 145 31.18 13.50 35.99
CA ALA A 145 30.26 12.79 36.86
C ALA A 145 29.58 11.59 36.18
N VAL A 146 29.69 11.43 34.85
CA VAL A 146 28.96 10.43 34.07
C VAL A 146 29.93 9.39 33.48
N ASN A 147 29.63 8.11 33.70
CA ASN A 147 30.37 6.97 33.13
C ASN A 147 29.91 6.62 31.71
N ARG A 148 28.59 6.65 31.48
CA ARG A 148 27.98 6.49 30.15
C ARG A 148 26.69 7.29 30.09
N ALA A 149 26.50 8.00 28.98
CA ALA A 149 25.24 8.65 28.66
C ALA A 149 24.52 7.97 27.48
N ALA A 150 23.21 8.07 27.46
CA ALA A 150 22.37 7.81 26.29
C ALA A 150 21.24 8.83 26.27
N ALA A 151 20.84 9.31 25.11
CA ALA A 151 19.64 10.10 24.99
C ALA A 151 18.56 9.26 24.30
N LEU A 152 17.28 9.51 24.57
CA LEU A 152 16.19 9.12 23.67
C LEU A 152 15.21 10.28 23.49
N LEU A 153 14.72 10.44 22.27
CA LEU A 153 13.52 11.23 22.03
C LEU A 153 12.29 10.37 22.37
N THR A 154 11.50 10.84 23.32
CA THR A 154 10.23 10.25 23.74
C THR A 154 9.20 11.38 23.79
N GLU A 155 8.07 11.22 23.10
CA GLU A 155 6.94 12.18 23.15
C GLU A 155 7.29 13.65 22.77
N GLY A 156 8.36 13.86 22.00
CA GLY A 156 8.82 15.19 21.59
C GLY A 156 9.80 15.84 22.56
N GLU A 157 10.17 15.13 23.62
CA GLU A 157 11.07 15.54 24.68
C GLU A 157 12.35 14.69 24.70
N ILE A 158 13.45 15.32 25.09
CA ILE A 158 14.76 14.66 25.13
C ILE A 158 14.95 14.08 26.53
N HIS A 159 14.96 12.76 26.64
CA HIS A 159 15.30 12.05 27.88
C HIS A 159 16.78 11.67 27.88
N GLY A 160 17.54 12.16 28.85
CA GLY A 160 18.92 11.79 29.10
C GLY A 160 19.03 10.67 30.13
N PHE A 161 19.54 9.52 29.74
CA PHE A 161 19.85 8.41 30.63
C PHE A 161 21.32 8.47 31.01
N LEU A 162 21.61 8.43 32.31
CA LEU A 162 22.95 8.59 32.86
C LEU A 162 23.31 7.39 33.73
N THR A 163 24.59 7.05 33.75
CA THR A 163 25.18 6.09 34.70
C THR A 163 26.45 6.72 35.29
N PRO A 164 26.81 6.47 36.56
CA PRO A 164 26.10 5.66 37.55
C PRO A 164 24.91 6.42 38.19
N LYS A 165 24.06 5.69 38.94
CA LYS A 165 22.82 6.23 39.50
C LYS A 165 23.02 7.37 40.52
N ASP A 166 24.20 7.43 41.13
CA ASP A 166 24.63 8.40 42.13
C ASP A 166 25.37 9.61 41.53
N CYS A 167 25.36 9.79 40.20
CA CYS A 167 25.99 10.96 39.60
C CYS A 167 25.29 12.27 39.99
N ASP A 168 26.07 13.32 40.23
CA ASP A 168 25.60 14.66 40.59
C ASP A 168 24.88 15.33 39.40
N LEU A 169 23.57 15.15 39.35
CA LEU A 169 22.72 15.63 38.26
C LEU A 169 22.83 17.16 38.07
N GLY A 170 23.00 17.93 39.15
CA GLY A 170 23.15 19.39 39.07
C GLY A 170 24.38 19.78 38.25
N LYS A 171 25.52 19.16 38.53
CA LYS A 171 26.75 19.36 37.75
C LYS A 171 26.62 18.90 36.30
N VAL A 172 25.87 17.83 36.04
CA VAL A 172 25.65 17.34 34.67
C VAL A 172 24.79 18.32 33.88
N VAL A 173 23.71 18.84 34.47
CA VAL A 173 22.83 19.81 33.82
C VAL A 173 23.57 21.12 33.52
N ASP A 174 24.37 21.63 34.45
CA ASP A 174 25.16 22.85 34.24
C ASP A 174 26.27 22.65 33.19
N HIS A 175 26.88 21.46 33.17
CA HIS A 175 27.84 21.08 32.14
C HIS A 175 27.20 20.99 30.75
N VAL A 176 26.00 20.40 30.63
CA VAL A 176 25.26 20.33 29.36
C VAL A 176 24.83 21.73 28.91
N LYS A 177 24.32 22.57 29.82
CA LYS A 177 23.94 23.97 29.55
C LYS A 177 25.07 24.83 28.99
N SER A 178 26.31 24.58 29.43
CA SER A 178 27.49 25.33 28.97
C SER A 178 28.05 24.83 27.63
N HIS A 179 27.63 23.66 27.15
CA HIS A 179 28.16 23.01 25.94
C HIS A 179 27.10 22.78 24.84
N GLN A 180 25.82 23.11 25.10
CA GLN A 180 24.71 22.94 24.15
C GLN A 180 23.77 24.15 24.18
N PRO A 181 23.13 24.48 23.04
CA PRO A 181 22.01 25.40 23.01
C PRO A 181 20.85 24.93 23.91
N TYR A 182 20.07 25.87 24.44
CA TYR A 182 19.00 25.58 25.42
C TYR A 182 17.95 24.54 24.96
N TYR A 183 17.77 24.38 23.65
CA TYR A 183 16.79 23.45 23.06
C TYR A 183 17.30 22.02 22.86
N ALA A 184 18.61 21.78 23.00
CA ALA A 184 19.23 20.45 22.87
C ALA A 184 19.51 19.81 24.24
N ILE A 185 19.19 20.52 25.32
CA ILE A 185 19.30 20.04 26.70
C ILE A 185 18.18 19.03 26.96
N PRO A 186 18.48 17.84 27.51
CA PRO A 186 17.45 16.91 27.97
C PRO A 186 16.47 17.56 28.95
N THR A 187 15.17 17.37 28.73
CA THR A 187 14.10 17.85 29.62
C THR A 187 13.94 16.92 30.82
N HIS A 188 14.28 15.64 30.66
CA HIS A 188 14.26 14.63 31.71
C HIS A 188 15.59 13.90 31.83
N PHE A 189 15.99 13.58 33.05
CA PHE A 189 17.19 12.79 33.32
C PHE A 189 16.87 11.56 34.17
N ASP A 190 17.21 10.39 33.64
CA ASP A 190 17.01 9.09 34.28
C ASP A 190 18.36 8.48 34.69
N LEU A 191 18.56 8.35 35.99
CA LEU A 191 19.78 7.83 36.61
C LEU A 191 19.70 6.31 36.76
N LEU A 192 20.66 5.58 36.17
CA LEU A 192 20.66 4.12 36.10
C LEU A 192 21.95 3.52 36.68
N ASP A 193 21.84 2.34 37.27
CA ASP A 193 23.02 1.57 37.72
C ASP A 193 23.81 1.04 36.52
N THR A 194 23.11 0.52 35.50
CA THR A 194 23.69 0.05 34.24
C THR A 194 22.70 0.20 33.07
N PHE A 195 23.22 0.33 31.85
CA PHE A 195 22.35 0.34 30.66
C PHE A 195 21.89 -1.07 30.26
N PRO A 196 20.61 -1.27 29.89
CA PRO A 196 20.16 -2.51 29.29
C PRO A 196 20.83 -2.68 27.92
N MET A 197 21.28 -3.89 27.62
CA MET A 197 22.01 -4.22 26.40
C MET A 197 21.22 -5.27 25.60
N THR A 198 21.28 -5.18 24.28
CA THR A 198 20.79 -6.18 23.32
C THR A 198 21.72 -7.41 23.33
N VAL A 199 21.25 -8.51 22.74
CA VAL A 199 22.03 -9.75 22.55
C VAL A 199 23.37 -9.54 21.82
N ASN A 200 23.50 -8.45 21.06
CA ASN A 200 24.70 -8.07 20.32
C ASN A 200 25.57 -7.03 21.05
N GLY A 201 25.34 -6.80 22.35
CA GLY A 201 26.14 -5.87 23.16
C GLY A 201 25.91 -4.37 22.89
N LYS A 202 24.87 -3.99 22.12
CA LYS A 202 24.46 -2.57 21.94
C LYS A 202 23.43 -2.16 22.97
N ILE A 203 23.34 -0.89 23.34
CA ILE A 203 22.30 -0.37 24.25
C ILE A 203 20.90 -0.73 23.69
N ASP A 204 20.07 -1.36 24.51
CA ASP A 204 18.68 -1.65 24.19
C ASP A 204 17.82 -0.39 24.38
N LYS A 205 17.75 0.41 23.32
CA LYS A 205 16.93 1.63 23.25
C LYS A 205 15.44 1.36 23.50
N LYS A 206 14.95 0.14 23.27
CA LYS A 206 13.55 -0.22 23.52
C LYS A 206 13.31 -0.42 25.01
N ALA A 207 14.24 -1.06 25.71
CA ALA A 207 14.20 -1.22 27.16
C ALA A 207 14.34 0.12 27.90
N LEU A 208 15.19 1.02 27.41
CA LEU A 208 15.31 2.39 27.94
C LEU A 208 14.02 3.20 27.74
N ARG A 209 13.41 3.16 26.54
CA ARG A 209 12.17 3.87 26.25
C ARG A 209 10.99 3.43 27.15
N ALA A 210 10.93 2.17 27.52
CA ALA A 210 9.90 1.66 28.43
C ALA A 210 10.07 2.13 29.89
N ARG A 211 11.26 2.63 30.27
CA ARG A 211 11.55 3.13 31.63
C ARG A 211 11.22 4.61 31.78
N GLY A 212 11.51 5.43 30.77
CA GLY A 212 11.16 6.85 30.78
C GLY A 212 9.64 7.10 30.94
N SER A 213 8.79 6.18 30.49
CA SER A 213 7.32 6.29 30.64
C SER A 213 6.79 5.90 32.03
N LEU A 214 7.63 5.42 32.96
CA LEU A 214 7.22 4.98 34.30
C LEU A 214 7.48 6.03 35.39
N ALA A 215 8.35 7.02 35.15
CA ALA A 215 8.76 8.01 36.13
C ALA A 215 7.70 9.11 36.40
N GLU A 216 6.74 9.33 35.50
CA GLU A 216 5.71 10.38 35.63
C GLU A 216 4.57 10.08 36.62
N LYS A 217 4.54 8.90 37.26
CA LYS A 217 3.45 8.54 38.19
C LYS A 217 3.75 8.76 39.68
N SER A 218 4.87 9.38 40.04
CA SER A 218 5.17 9.62 41.46
C SER A 218 6.02 10.87 41.69
N SER A 219 5.38 11.96 42.13
CA SER A 219 5.81 12.88 43.22
C SER A 219 4.85 14.11 43.27
N PRO A 220 4.82 14.93 44.35
CA PRO A 220 3.65 14.98 45.24
C PRO A 220 2.95 16.36 45.28
N THR A 221 1.72 16.31 45.80
CA THR A 221 0.82 17.44 46.08
C THR A 221 1.39 18.39 47.15
N GLU A 222 1.53 19.68 46.83
CA GLU A 222 1.62 20.76 47.82
C GLU A 222 0.30 21.52 47.89
N GLU A 223 -0.28 21.56 49.09
CA GLU A 223 -1.36 22.45 49.50
C GLU A 223 -0.85 23.89 49.65
N LYS A 224 -1.61 24.89 49.19
CA LYS A 224 -2.20 25.91 50.08
C LYS A 224 -2.98 27.02 49.35
N ASN A 225 -4.13 27.31 49.96
CA ASN A 225 -4.73 28.61 50.24
C ASN A 225 -5.55 29.35 49.16
N SER A 226 -6.86 29.27 49.40
CA SER A 226 -7.89 30.31 49.31
C SER A 226 -7.39 31.77 49.38
N THR A 227 -7.89 32.60 48.47
CA THR A 227 -8.48 33.89 48.84
C THR A 227 -9.61 34.25 47.88
N GLU A 228 -10.66 34.77 48.49
CA GLU A 228 -12.00 35.03 47.99
C GLU A 228 -12.07 36.42 47.31
N VAL A 229 -13.26 36.77 46.79
CA VAL A 229 -13.87 38.12 46.80
C VAL A 229 -14.20 38.80 45.42
N ILE A 230 -15.52 38.86 45.19
CA ILE A 230 -16.39 39.90 44.57
C ILE A 230 -16.80 39.82 43.09
N ALA A 231 -18.11 39.62 42.94
CA ALA A 231 -18.97 39.81 41.78
C ALA A 231 -19.54 41.24 41.70
N SER A 232 -19.91 41.71 40.49
CA SER A 232 -21.03 42.64 40.20
C SER A 232 -21.02 43.11 38.72
N PRO A 233 -22.14 43.58 38.14
CA PRO A 233 -22.72 42.98 36.91
C PRO A 233 -22.83 43.92 35.69
N LYS A 234 -23.26 43.32 34.56
CA LYS A 234 -23.66 43.98 33.29
C LYS A 234 -24.87 44.91 33.46
N PRO A 235 -25.00 45.94 32.60
CA PRO A 235 -26.28 46.47 32.17
C PRO A 235 -26.69 45.96 30.78
N ALA A 236 -27.97 45.65 30.64
CA ALA A 236 -28.70 45.48 29.38
C ALA A 236 -28.99 46.84 28.74
N VAL A 237 -29.40 46.87 27.44
CA VAL A 237 -30.44 47.78 26.89
C VAL A 237 -30.69 47.54 25.39
N ILE A 238 -31.94 47.14 25.12
CA ILE A 238 -32.92 47.64 24.13
C ILE A 238 -32.77 47.37 22.61
N SER A 239 -33.87 46.78 22.13
CA SER A 239 -34.37 46.51 20.79
C SER A 239 -34.78 47.73 19.96
N HIS A 240 -34.71 47.62 18.63
CA HIS A 240 -35.72 48.21 17.74
C HIS A 240 -36.06 47.28 16.58
N SER A 241 -37.37 47.09 16.41
CA SER A 241 -38.06 46.43 15.31
C SER A 241 -38.50 47.45 14.26
N ARG A 242 -38.53 47.05 12.99
CA ARG A 242 -39.61 47.38 12.05
C ARG A 242 -39.56 46.48 10.81
N SER A 243 -40.75 46.02 10.46
CA SER A 243 -41.16 45.15 9.37
C SER A 243 -41.15 45.89 8.02
N ASP A 244 -41.04 45.15 6.91
CA ASP A 244 -42.19 44.94 6.01
C ASP A 244 -41.89 43.91 4.90
N SER A 245 -42.99 43.27 4.49
CA SER A 245 -43.17 42.01 3.77
C SER A 245 -43.10 42.12 2.23
N SER A 246 -42.73 41.03 1.55
CA SER A 246 -43.61 40.32 0.58
C SER A 246 -42.94 39.11 -0.11
N THR A 247 -43.47 37.93 0.21
CA THR A 247 -43.77 36.75 -0.63
C THR A 247 -43.04 36.51 -1.97
N SER A 248 -42.34 35.38 -2.08
CA SER A 248 -42.81 34.22 -2.89
C SER A 248 -41.93 32.98 -2.68
N SER A 249 -42.59 31.84 -2.64
CA SER A 249 -42.16 30.55 -2.12
C SER A 249 -41.44 29.69 -3.17
N LEU A 250 -40.21 29.27 -2.87
CA LEU A 250 -39.55 28.10 -3.47
C LEU A 250 -38.81 27.34 -2.37
N THR A 251 -39.24 26.10 -2.16
CA THR A 251 -38.83 25.21 -1.07
C THR A 251 -37.36 24.81 -1.21
N GLN A 252 -36.46 25.55 -0.55
CA GLN A 252 -35.09 25.09 -0.25
C GLN A 252 -35.07 24.42 1.12
N VAL A 253 -34.76 23.12 1.14
CA VAL A 253 -34.46 22.37 2.37
C VAL A 253 -33.13 22.87 2.92
N SER A 254 -33.21 23.79 3.89
CA SER A 254 -32.05 24.33 4.61
C SER A 254 -31.56 23.33 5.66
N TYR A 255 -30.27 23.02 5.60
CA TYR A 255 -29.53 22.39 6.68
C TYR A 255 -29.43 23.39 7.85
N THR A 256 -30.12 23.11 8.95
CA THR A 256 -29.91 23.81 10.21
C THR A 256 -28.56 23.39 10.79
N SER A 257 -27.58 24.30 10.67
CA SER A 257 -26.33 24.27 11.41
C SER A 257 -26.61 24.70 12.84
N GLU A 258 -26.64 23.75 13.77
CA GLU A 258 -26.52 24.04 15.19
C GLU A 258 -25.07 24.47 15.46
N LYS A 259 -24.84 25.79 15.48
CA LYS A 259 -23.68 26.37 16.16
C LYS A 259 -23.88 26.19 17.66
N SER A 260 -23.30 25.13 18.22
CA SER A 260 -23.01 25.09 19.65
C SER A 260 -21.79 25.99 19.89
N GLU A 261 -21.97 27.02 20.70
CA GLU A 261 -20.88 27.70 21.40
C GLU A 261 -20.16 26.65 22.26
N ALA A 262 -19.04 26.15 21.76
CA ALA A 262 -18.07 25.41 22.52
C ALA A 262 -16.73 26.10 22.32
N THR A 263 -16.19 26.61 23.42
CA THR A 263 -14.79 27.01 23.56
C THR A 263 -13.94 25.75 23.32
N VAL A 264 -13.56 25.49 22.06
CA VAL A 264 -12.74 24.33 21.73
C VAL A 264 -11.27 24.74 21.72
N VAL A 265 -10.59 24.40 22.80
CA VAL A 265 -9.15 24.14 22.83
C VAL A 265 -8.84 23.21 21.65
N GLU A 266 -8.04 23.65 20.68
CA GLU A 266 -7.47 22.77 19.67
C GLU A 266 -6.53 21.75 20.36
N GLU A 267 -7.10 20.66 20.88
CA GLU A 267 -6.31 19.50 21.28
C GLU A 267 -5.59 18.97 20.03
N SER A 268 -4.28 19.20 19.96
CA SER A 268 -3.44 18.62 18.92
C SER A 268 -3.53 17.10 19.00
N ILE A 269 -4.16 16.47 18.01
CA ILE A 269 -4.29 15.01 17.94
C ILE A 269 -2.90 14.38 17.89
N ASP A 270 -2.53 13.60 18.91
CA ASP A 270 -1.30 12.83 18.88
C ASP A 270 -1.46 11.61 17.95
N LEU A 271 -0.98 11.77 16.71
CA LEU A 271 -0.97 10.70 15.71
C LEU A 271 0.10 9.64 15.97
N GLU A 272 1.07 9.91 16.85
CA GLU A 272 2.19 9.02 17.16
C GLU A 272 2.01 8.22 18.45
N ALA A 273 0.91 8.48 19.17
CA ALA A 273 0.49 7.78 20.37
C ALA A 273 0.63 6.25 20.24
N ALA A 274 1.02 5.61 21.34
CA ALA A 274 1.30 4.18 21.38
C ALA A 274 0.07 3.35 20.98
N LEU A 275 0.30 2.35 20.13
CA LEU A 275 -0.77 1.44 19.73
C LEU A 275 -1.14 0.48 20.86
N PRO A 276 -2.43 0.19 21.07
CA PRO A 276 -2.82 -0.87 21.98
C PRO A 276 -2.34 -2.24 21.47
N GLU A 277 -2.30 -3.20 22.39
CA GLU A 277 -2.03 -4.58 22.05
C GLU A 277 -3.07 -5.14 21.08
N LYS A 278 -2.66 -6.14 20.30
CA LYS A 278 -3.54 -6.80 19.33
C LYS A 278 -4.54 -7.67 20.09
N ARG A 279 -5.83 -7.55 19.75
CA ARG A 279 -6.94 -8.21 20.48
C ARG A 279 -6.87 -9.74 20.55
N GLN A 280 -6.21 -10.40 19.60
CA GLN A 280 -6.20 -11.86 19.47
C GLN A 280 -4.79 -12.46 19.58
N ARG A 281 -4.73 -13.70 20.11
CA ARG A 281 -3.52 -14.53 20.15
C ARG A 281 -2.97 -14.78 18.73
N LYS A 282 -1.64 -14.92 18.62
CA LYS A 282 -0.93 -15.02 17.33
C LYS A 282 -1.48 -16.11 16.39
N ARG A 283 -1.82 -17.30 16.91
CA ARG A 283 -2.39 -18.41 16.12
C ARG A 283 -3.76 -18.07 15.52
N MET A 284 -4.68 -17.53 16.32
CA MET A 284 -6.01 -17.11 15.85
C MET A 284 -5.94 -16.00 14.82
N ARG A 285 -5.03 -15.03 14.99
CA ARG A 285 -4.79 -13.98 13.98
C ARG A 285 -4.32 -14.57 12.65
N GLY A 286 -3.45 -15.58 12.69
CA GLY A 286 -2.99 -16.31 11.50
C GLY A 286 -4.15 -16.98 10.78
N LEU A 287 -5.02 -17.68 11.52
CA LEU A 287 -6.21 -18.30 10.94
C LEU A 287 -7.13 -17.26 10.29
N ARG A 288 -7.49 -16.20 11.00
CA ARG A 288 -8.46 -15.19 10.51
C ARG A 288 -7.93 -14.34 9.35
N HIS A 289 -6.71 -13.83 9.44
CA HIS A 289 -6.19 -12.83 8.49
C HIS A 289 -5.23 -13.41 7.43
N ARG A 290 -4.94 -14.72 7.47
CA ARG A 290 -4.11 -15.39 6.45
C ARG A 290 -4.82 -16.55 5.75
N ILE A 291 -5.63 -17.33 6.49
CA ILE A 291 -6.32 -18.51 5.95
C ILE A 291 -7.75 -18.17 5.55
N LEU A 292 -8.54 -17.60 6.47
CA LEU A 292 -9.96 -17.26 6.27
C LEU A 292 -10.16 -15.87 5.63
N ILE A 293 -9.24 -15.43 4.77
CA ILE A 293 -9.44 -14.22 3.97
C ILE A 293 -10.55 -14.46 2.94
N VAL A 294 -11.33 -13.43 2.62
CA VAL A 294 -12.55 -13.58 1.78
C VAL A 294 -12.23 -14.20 0.43
N TYR A 295 -11.13 -13.81 -0.21
CA TYR A 295 -10.66 -14.44 -1.44
C TYR A 295 -10.58 -15.97 -1.31
N ARG A 296 -9.91 -16.48 -0.27
CA ARG A 296 -9.73 -17.93 -0.04
C ARG A 296 -11.03 -18.60 0.36
N LEU A 297 -11.87 -17.90 1.12
CA LEU A 297 -13.19 -18.41 1.48
C LEU A 297 -14.05 -18.64 0.23
N LEU A 298 -14.13 -17.64 -0.66
CA LEU A 298 -14.89 -17.74 -1.92
C LEU A 298 -14.30 -18.82 -2.83
N PHE A 299 -12.96 -18.89 -2.92
CA PHE A 299 -12.27 -19.96 -3.63
C PHE A 299 -12.65 -21.36 -3.11
N THR A 300 -12.54 -21.57 -1.80
CA THR A 300 -12.86 -22.84 -1.16
C THR A 300 -14.34 -23.18 -1.29
N LEU A 301 -15.23 -22.19 -1.21
CA LEU A 301 -16.66 -22.35 -1.36
C LEU A 301 -17.03 -22.84 -2.77
N VAL A 302 -16.42 -22.28 -3.83
CA VAL A 302 -16.58 -22.81 -5.19
C VAL A 302 -16.06 -24.26 -5.29
N GLY A 303 -14.94 -24.56 -4.65
CA GLY A 303 -14.41 -25.92 -4.57
C GLY A 303 -15.37 -26.90 -3.87
N ILE A 304 -15.96 -26.50 -2.74
CA ILE A 304 -16.94 -27.31 -2.00
C ILE A 304 -18.18 -27.59 -2.85
N PHE A 305 -18.70 -26.59 -3.57
CA PHE A 305 -19.83 -26.79 -4.48
C PHE A 305 -19.48 -27.79 -5.59
N ASN A 306 -18.26 -27.73 -6.14
CA ASN A 306 -17.81 -28.69 -7.14
C ASN A 306 -17.60 -30.10 -6.57
N ILE A 307 -17.12 -30.24 -5.33
CA ILE A 307 -17.03 -31.54 -4.65
C ILE A 307 -18.43 -32.12 -4.41
N ALA A 308 -19.38 -31.30 -3.98
CA ALA A 308 -20.77 -31.71 -3.81
C ALA A 308 -21.40 -32.13 -5.15
N ALA A 309 -21.13 -31.40 -6.23
CA ALA A 309 -21.54 -31.78 -7.59
C ALA A 309 -20.91 -33.12 -8.02
N ALA A 310 -19.63 -33.35 -7.71
CA ALA A 310 -18.96 -34.62 -7.98
C ALA A 310 -19.61 -35.79 -7.24
N LEU A 311 -19.91 -35.61 -5.95
CA LEU A 311 -20.65 -36.60 -5.16
C LEU A 311 -22.04 -36.86 -5.75
N ALA A 312 -22.77 -35.83 -6.14
CA ALA A 312 -24.10 -35.99 -6.75
C ALA A 312 -24.03 -36.76 -8.08
N VAL A 313 -23.07 -36.45 -8.95
CA VAL A 313 -22.86 -37.18 -10.22
C VAL A 313 -22.49 -38.65 -9.97
N ILE A 314 -21.63 -38.92 -8.98
CA ILE A 314 -21.27 -40.31 -8.63
C ILE A 314 -22.48 -41.07 -8.09
N LEU A 315 -23.27 -40.46 -7.19
CA LEU A 315 -24.44 -41.10 -6.57
C LEU A 315 -25.60 -41.33 -7.55
N SER A 316 -25.75 -40.45 -8.55
CA SER A 316 -26.81 -40.53 -9.56
C SER A 316 -26.43 -41.43 -10.75
N GLY A 317 -25.21 -41.97 -10.73
CA GLY A 317 -24.59 -42.64 -11.87
C GLY A 317 -23.93 -41.64 -12.81
N ILE A 318 -22.70 -41.96 -13.23
CA ILE A 318 -21.89 -41.07 -14.05
C ILE A 318 -22.49 -41.01 -15.46
N GLN A 319 -23.24 -39.94 -15.75
CA GLN A 319 -23.69 -39.64 -17.11
C GLN A 319 -22.69 -38.71 -17.79
N ARG A 320 -22.37 -39.04 -19.04
CA ARG A 320 -21.39 -38.31 -19.85
C ARG A 320 -21.77 -36.85 -20.11
N GLU A 321 -23.06 -36.53 -20.13
CA GLU A 321 -23.55 -35.16 -20.30
C GLU A 321 -23.09 -34.22 -19.18
N TRP A 322 -23.16 -34.65 -17.91
CA TRP A 322 -22.70 -33.85 -16.77
C TRP A 322 -21.20 -33.57 -16.82
N LEU A 323 -20.41 -34.49 -17.38
CA LEU A 323 -18.97 -34.32 -17.54
C LEU A 323 -18.58 -33.25 -18.58
N GLY A 324 -19.49 -32.88 -19.49
CA GLY A 324 -19.32 -31.73 -20.39
C GLY A 324 -19.91 -30.43 -19.82
N THR A 325 -21.09 -30.52 -19.20
CA THR A 325 -21.83 -29.36 -18.70
C THR A 325 -21.18 -28.71 -17.49
N VAL A 326 -20.65 -29.48 -16.53
CA VAL A 326 -20.04 -28.91 -15.32
C VAL A 326 -18.76 -28.09 -15.60
N PRO A 327 -17.83 -28.52 -16.48
CA PRO A 327 -16.76 -27.65 -16.96
C PRO A 327 -17.27 -26.33 -17.57
N ALA A 328 -18.31 -26.40 -18.41
CA ALA A 328 -18.88 -25.22 -19.06
C ALA A 328 -19.51 -24.23 -18.05
N ILE A 329 -20.20 -24.73 -17.01
CA ILE A 329 -20.73 -23.91 -15.92
C ILE A 329 -19.60 -23.17 -15.20
N ASN A 330 -18.53 -23.89 -14.84
CA ASN A 330 -17.40 -23.30 -14.14
C ASN A 330 -16.65 -22.29 -15.03
N LEU A 331 -16.49 -22.57 -16.31
CA LEU A 331 -15.89 -21.63 -17.27
C LEU A 331 -16.74 -20.35 -17.39
N ALA A 332 -18.05 -20.49 -17.56
CA ALA A 332 -18.97 -19.37 -17.63
C ALA A 332 -18.93 -18.53 -16.35
N LEU A 333 -18.94 -19.16 -15.18
CA LEU A 333 -18.82 -18.47 -13.89
C LEU A 333 -17.48 -17.73 -13.76
N ALA A 334 -16.38 -18.37 -14.16
CA ALA A 334 -15.05 -17.76 -14.11
C ALA A 334 -14.97 -16.49 -14.97
N VAL A 335 -15.60 -16.48 -16.15
CA VAL A 335 -15.61 -15.33 -17.05
C VAL A 335 -16.59 -14.26 -16.60
N LEU A 336 -17.83 -14.63 -16.28
CA LEU A 336 -18.90 -13.67 -15.93
C LEU A 336 -18.56 -12.85 -14.69
N ILE A 337 -17.95 -13.44 -13.66
CA ILE A 337 -17.63 -12.71 -12.43
C ILE A 337 -16.57 -11.62 -12.62
N ARG A 338 -15.84 -11.65 -13.74
CA ARG A 338 -14.85 -10.64 -14.14
C ARG A 338 -15.40 -9.61 -15.13
N GLN A 339 -16.66 -9.74 -15.56
CA GLN A 339 -17.25 -8.81 -16.53
C GLN A 339 -17.64 -7.49 -15.87
N ASP A 340 -17.33 -6.36 -16.52
CA ASP A 340 -17.51 -5.01 -15.98
C ASP A 340 -18.97 -4.72 -15.58
N PHE A 341 -19.94 -5.18 -16.38
CA PHE A 341 -21.37 -5.06 -16.06
C PHE A 341 -21.78 -5.86 -14.82
N ILE A 342 -21.25 -7.08 -14.67
CA ILE A 342 -21.53 -7.93 -13.51
C ILE A 342 -20.90 -7.33 -12.25
N ILE A 343 -19.65 -6.85 -12.36
CA ILE A 343 -18.98 -6.14 -11.27
C ILE A 343 -19.80 -4.92 -10.86
N ASN A 344 -20.25 -4.09 -11.82
CA ASN A 344 -21.09 -2.93 -11.55
C ASN A 344 -22.42 -3.30 -10.89
N ALA A 345 -23.10 -4.35 -11.37
CA ALA A 345 -24.34 -4.83 -10.77
C ALA A 345 -24.12 -5.28 -9.31
N LEU A 346 -23.07 -6.07 -9.06
CA LEU A 346 -22.73 -6.54 -7.71
C LEU A 346 -22.38 -5.39 -6.77
N TYR A 347 -21.56 -4.44 -7.21
CA TYR A 347 -21.26 -3.24 -6.41
C TYR A 347 -22.50 -2.40 -6.17
N THR A 348 -23.38 -2.26 -7.15
CA THR A 348 -24.64 -1.52 -7.00
C THR A 348 -25.50 -2.19 -5.93
N ILE A 349 -25.65 -3.50 -5.95
CA ILE A 349 -26.42 -4.24 -4.93
C ILE A 349 -25.76 -4.09 -3.56
N THR A 350 -24.45 -4.37 -3.43
CA THR A 350 -23.79 -4.39 -2.13
C THR A 350 -23.55 -3.01 -1.53
N CYS A 351 -23.38 -1.97 -2.35
CA CYS A 351 -23.11 -0.59 -1.90
C CYS A 351 -24.35 0.29 -1.80
N SER A 352 -25.54 -0.22 -2.17
CA SER A 352 -26.83 0.46 -1.95
C SER A 352 -27.49 0.11 -0.61
N ILE A 353 -26.81 -0.66 0.24
CA ILE A 353 -27.32 -0.99 1.57
C ILE A 353 -27.41 0.27 2.42
N PRO A 354 -28.56 0.54 3.07
CA PRO A 354 -28.75 1.74 3.88
C PRO A 354 -27.73 1.86 5.03
N LYS A 355 -27.31 3.09 5.33
CA LYS A 355 -26.42 3.37 6.48
C LYS A 355 -27.06 3.04 7.83
N SER A 356 -28.38 2.91 7.89
CA SER A 356 -29.15 2.50 9.08
C SER A 356 -28.95 1.02 9.44
N TRP A 357 -28.49 0.18 8.52
CA TRP A 357 -28.26 -1.23 8.80
C TRP A 357 -27.07 -1.43 9.74
N PRO A 358 -27.05 -2.52 10.53
CA PRO A 358 -25.95 -2.83 11.43
C PRO A 358 -24.59 -2.82 10.71
N LEU A 359 -23.57 -2.23 11.35
CA LEU A 359 -22.21 -2.14 10.81
C LEU A 359 -21.63 -3.53 10.44
N ALA A 360 -22.05 -4.58 11.13
CA ALA A 360 -21.67 -5.95 10.83
C ALA A 360 -22.09 -6.42 9.41
N ILE A 361 -23.25 -5.95 8.92
CA ILE A 361 -23.73 -6.28 7.57
C ILE A 361 -22.99 -5.40 6.56
N ARG A 362 -22.96 -4.08 6.78
CA ARG A 362 -22.28 -3.10 5.92
C ARG A 362 -20.81 -3.46 5.69
N SER A 363 -20.12 -3.87 6.75
CA SER A 363 -18.71 -4.28 6.69
C SER A 363 -18.45 -5.57 5.89
N ARG A 364 -19.42 -6.51 5.83
CA ARG A 364 -19.32 -7.70 4.98
C ARG A 364 -19.52 -7.33 3.51
N CYS A 365 -20.50 -6.48 3.22
CA CYS A 365 -20.80 -6.01 1.87
C CYS A 365 -19.68 -5.15 1.28
N ALA A 366 -18.94 -4.42 2.13
CA ALA A 366 -17.74 -3.69 1.73
C ALA A 366 -16.59 -4.59 1.25
N ARG A 367 -16.63 -5.91 1.47
CA ARG A 367 -15.60 -6.86 0.99
C ARG A 367 -15.85 -7.40 -0.42
N ILE A 368 -16.78 -6.79 -1.16
CA ILE A 368 -17.16 -7.20 -2.52
C ILE A 368 -15.99 -7.28 -3.49
N TYR A 369 -14.93 -6.48 -3.30
CA TYR A 369 -13.77 -6.46 -4.19
C TYR A 369 -12.93 -7.75 -4.24
N HIS A 370 -13.23 -8.77 -3.43
CA HIS A 370 -12.55 -10.08 -3.44
C HIS A 370 -13.12 -11.11 -4.44
N LEU A 371 -13.81 -10.66 -5.50
CA LEU A 371 -14.40 -11.55 -6.53
C LEU A 371 -13.38 -12.46 -7.24
N GLY A 372 -12.09 -12.12 -7.20
CA GLY A 372 -11.02 -12.94 -7.78
C GLY A 372 -10.96 -14.38 -7.23
N GLY A 373 -11.45 -14.61 -6.01
CA GLY A 373 -11.54 -15.94 -5.40
C GLY A 373 -12.52 -16.85 -6.15
N VAL A 374 -13.67 -16.31 -6.57
CA VAL A 374 -14.68 -17.04 -7.36
C VAL A 374 -14.13 -17.37 -8.74
N HIS A 375 -13.52 -16.38 -9.41
CA HIS A 375 -12.89 -16.57 -10.73
C HIS A 375 -11.87 -17.70 -10.71
N SER A 376 -10.93 -17.67 -9.75
CA SER A 376 -9.85 -18.63 -9.65
C SER A 376 -10.35 -20.02 -9.24
N GLY A 377 -11.31 -20.08 -8.31
CA GLY A 377 -11.92 -21.35 -7.87
C GLY A 377 -12.68 -22.03 -9.00
N ALA A 378 -13.45 -21.26 -9.79
CA ALA A 378 -14.19 -21.78 -10.92
C ALA A 378 -13.25 -22.22 -12.07
N ALA A 379 -12.23 -21.43 -12.40
CA ALA A 379 -11.26 -21.79 -13.44
C ALA A 379 -10.50 -23.10 -13.12
N ILE A 380 -10.04 -23.27 -11.88
CA ILE A 380 -9.37 -24.52 -11.45
C ILE A 380 -10.34 -25.70 -11.45
N SER A 381 -11.58 -25.47 -11.00
CA SER A 381 -12.62 -26.52 -11.02
C SER A 381 -12.97 -26.96 -12.45
N ALA A 382 -13.04 -26.02 -13.41
CA ALA A 382 -13.26 -26.34 -14.82
C ALA A 382 -12.15 -27.27 -15.36
N GLY A 383 -10.88 -26.96 -15.09
CA GLY A 383 -9.75 -27.80 -15.47
C GLY A 383 -9.75 -29.17 -14.80
N ALA A 384 -10.12 -29.24 -13.51
CA ALA A 384 -10.22 -30.50 -12.78
C ALA A 384 -11.33 -31.41 -13.32
N TRP A 385 -12.49 -30.85 -13.65
CA TRP A 385 -13.57 -31.61 -14.27
C TRP A 385 -13.22 -32.07 -15.69
N LEU A 386 -12.52 -31.24 -16.46
CA LEU A 386 -12.03 -31.64 -17.78
C LEU A 386 -11.03 -32.81 -17.68
N LEU A 387 -10.13 -32.77 -16.69
CA LEU A 387 -9.21 -33.87 -16.40
C LEU A 387 -9.97 -35.16 -16.03
N ALA A 388 -10.95 -35.06 -15.13
CA ALA A 388 -11.78 -36.20 -14.74
C ALA A 388 -12.54 -36.80 -15.93
N SER A 389 -13.10 -35.94 -16.80
CA SER A 389 -13.76 -36.34 -18.04
C SER A 389 -12.80 -37.08 -18.98
N ASN A 390 -11.59 -36.57 -19.18
CA ASN A 390 -10.56 -37.21 -20.00
C ASN A 390 -10.16 -38.59 -19.48
N ILE A 391 -9.93 -38.70 -18.17
CA ILE A 391 -9.61 -39.98 -17.53
C ILE A 391 -10.76 -40.97 -17.70
N GLY A 392 -12.01 -40.54 -17.45
CA GLY A 392 -13.20 -41.37 -17.63
C GLY A 392 -13.34 -41.88 -19.06
N ASN A 393 -13.11 -41.01 -20.06
CA ASN A 393 -13.17 -41.40 -21.47
C ASN A 393 -12.08 -42.43 -21.84
N VAL A 394 -10.84 -42.25 -21.36
CA VAL A 394 -9.76 -43.23 -21.60
C VAL A 394 -10.07 -44.57 -20.95
N LEU A 395 -10.49 -44.57 -19.68
CA LEU A 395 -10.84 -45.79 -18.96
C LEU A 395 -11.95 -46.55 -19.69
N CYS A 396 -13.05 -45.90 -20.02
CA CYS A 396 -14.16 -46.57 -20.70
C CYS A 396 -13.86 -47.04 -22.12
N MET A 397 -12.94 -46.37 -22.83
CA MET A 397 -12.44 -46.85 -24.12
C MET A 397 -11.64 -48.15 -23.97
N THR A 398 -10.86 -48.29 -22.89
CA THR A 398 -10.07 -49.51 -22.61
C THR A 398 -10.90 -50.65 -22.01
N SER A 399 -11.88 -50.34 -21.14
CA SER A 399 -12.64 -51.33 -20.39
C SER A 399 -14.00 -51.70 -21.02
N LYS A 400 -14.32 -51.18 -22.21
CA LYS A 400 -15.60 -51.40 -22.94
C LYS A 400 -16.83 -51.17 -22.06
N CYS A 401 -16.98 -49.97 -21.52
CA CYS A 401 -18.19 -49.56 -20.80
C CYS A 401 -19.42 -49.59 -21.75
N SER A 402 -20.41 -50.45 -21.49
CA SER A 402 -21.58 -50.65 -22.37
C SER A 402 -22.43 -49.40 -22.60
N ASN A 403 -22.43 -48.46 -21.65
CA ASN A 403 -23.27 -47.25 -21.67
C ASN A 403 -22.48 -45.97 -21.97
N TRP A 404 -21.18 -46.08 -22.28
CA TRP A 404 -20.30 -44.95 -22.57
C TRP A 404 -20.20 -44.82 -24.09
N GLY A 405 -21.12 -44.05 -24.70
CA GLY A 405 -21.27 -43.95 -26.16
C GLY A 405 -19.97 -43.62 -26.92
N HIS A 406 -20.00 -43.76 -28.24
CA HIS A 406 -18.82 -43.53 -29.11
C HIS A 406 -18.26 -42.11 -28.97
N GLN A 407 -16.94 -41.97 -29.07
CA GLN A 407 -16.24 -40.69 -29.08
C GLN A 407 -15.20 -40.70 -30.18
N SER A 408 -15.25 -39.71 -31.06
CA SER A 408 -14.28 -39.56 -32.14
C SER A 408 -12.90 -39.24 -31.59
N LEU A 409 -11.87 -39.66 -32.33
CA LEU A 409 -10.48 -39.32 -32.05
C LEU A 409 -10.28 -37.80 -31.98
N ALA A 410 -10.99 -37.04 -32.80
CA ALA A 410 -10.93 -35.58 -32.83
C ALA A 410 -11.33 -34.94 -31.49
N VAL A 411 -12.45 -35.37 -30.89
CA VAL A 411 -12.89 -34.87 -29.57
C VAL A 411 -11.85 -35.19 -28.49
N ASN A 412 -11.27 -36.39 -28.52
CA ASN A 412 -10.23 -36.79 -27.57
C ASN A 412 -8.97 -35.92 -27.70
N ILE A 413 -8.48 -35.69 -28.92
CA ILE A 413 -7.31 -34.83 -29.17
C ILE A 413 -7.57 -33.41 -28.65
N ILE A 414 -8.72 -32.81 -29.01
CA ILE A 414 -9.08 -31.46 -28.57
C ILE A 414 -9.16 -31.37 -27.04
N SER A 415 -9.75 -32.38 -26.39
CA SER A 415 -9.92 -32.41 -24.94
C SER A 415 -8.59 -32.49 -24.19
N TRP A 416 -7.62 -33.27 -24.69
CA TRP A 416 -6.27 -33.32 -24.14
C TRP A 416 -5.46 -32.04 -24.42
N MET A 417 -5.63 -31.44 -25.60
CA MET A 417 -5.05 -30.12 -25.90
C MET A 417 -5.56 -29.04 -24.95
N LEU A 418 -6.88 -28.99 -24.71
CA LEU A 418 -7.49 -28.07 -23.75
C LEU A 418 -6.91 -28.25 -22.35
N LEU A 419 -6.74 -29.49 -21.89
CA LEU A 419 -6.14 -29.78 -20.60
C LEU A 419 -4.68 -29.29 -20.50
N ALA A 420 -3.87 -29.49 -21.56
CA ALA A 420 -2.51 -28.98 -21.62
C ALA A 420 -2.47 -27.45 -21.55
N LEU A 421 -3.37 -26.76 -22.26
CA LEU A 421 -3.49 -25.30 -22.20
C LEU A 421 -3.96 -24.80 -20.83
N PHE A 422 -4.88 -25.52 -20.17
CA PHE A 422 -5.25 -25.24 -18.77
C PHE A 422 -4.07 -25.36 -17.82
N PHE A 423 -3.21 -26.36 -18.02
CA PHE A 423 -2.01 -26.52 -17.20
C PHE A 423 -1.05 -25.34 -17.39
N VAL A 424 -0.80 -24.91 -18.64
CA VAL A 424 -0.01 -23.70 -18.93
C VAL A 424 -0.61 -22.47 -18.25
N MET A 425 -1.92 -22.27 -18.38
CA MET A 425 -2.65 -21.18 -17.72
C MET A 425 -2.50 -21.23 -16.19
N PHE A 426 -2.60 -22.41 -15.59
CA PHE A 426 -2.44 -22.61 -14.15
C PHE A 426 -1.04 -22.25 -13.67
N VAL A 427 0.00 -22.71 -14.37
CA VAL A 427 1.40 -22.39 -14.05
C VAL A 427 1.65 -20.88 -14.17
N MET A 428 1.19 -20.27 -15.25
CA MET A 428 1.35 -18.83 -15.48
C MET A 428 0.55 -17.99 -14.48
N ALA A 429 -0.62 -18.46 -14.04
CA ALA A 429 -1.45 -17.79 -13.04
C ALA A 429 -0.92 -17.97 -11.61
N TYR A 430 0.04 -18.87 -11.37
CA TYR A 430 0.55 -19.14 -10.04
C TYR A 430 1.20 -17.87 -9.45
N PRO A 431 0.89 -17.46 -8.20
CA PRO A 431 1.21 -16.12 -7.71
C PRO A 431 2.68 -15.69 -7.80
N SER A 432 3.63 -16.62 -7.61
CA SER A 432 5.06 -16.28 -7.73
C SER A 432 5.49 -16.09 -9.18
N VAL A 433 5.04 -16.96 -10.09
CA VAL A 433 5.33 -16.89 -11.53
C VAL A 433 4.71 -15.63 -12.13
N ARG A 434 3.43 -15.42 -11.84
CA ARG A 434 2.68 -14.25 -12.30
C ARG A 434 3.30 -12.93 -11.85
N LYS A 435 3.83 -12.87 -10.63
CA LYS A 435 4.50 -11.67 -10.11
C LYS A 435 5.84 -11.42 -10.78
N ALA A 436 6.59 -12.47 -11.10
CA ALA A 436 7.87 -12.37 -11.80
C ALA A 436 7.70 -12.08 -13.30
N HIS A 437 6.65 -12.61 -13.93
CA HIS A 437 6.42 -12.56 -15.37
C HIS A 437 5.04 -12.02 -15.71
N HIS A 438 4.70 -10.84 -15.18
CA HIS A 438 3.38 -10.24 -15.29
C HIS A 438 2.90 -10.07 -16.73
N ASP A 439 3.72 -9.48 -17.60
CA ASP A 439 3.33 -9.19 -18.99
C ASP A 439 3.17 -10.47 -19.81
N LEU A 440 4.01 -11.49 -19.55
CA LEU A 440 3.88 -12.79 -20.18
C LEU A 440 2.59 -13.49 -19.73
N PHE A 441 2.24 -13.38 -18.44
CA PHE A 441 0.97 -13.87 -17.94
C PHE A 441 -0.20 -13.17 -18.63
N GLU A 442 -0.19 -11.84 -18.76
CA GLU A 442 -1.29 -11.11 -19.42
C GLU A 442 -1.49 -11.53 -20.88
N LYS A 443 -0.38 -11.66 -21.64
CA LYS A 443 -0.42 -12.12 -23.04
C LYS A 443 -0.94 -13.56 -23.12
N THR A 444 -0.40 -14.45 -22.30
CA THR A 444 -0.81 -15.87 -22.27
C THR A 444 -2.28 -15.99 -21.92
N HIS A 445 -2.71 -15.35 -20.82
CA HIS A 445 -4.10 -15.40 -20.35
C HIS A 445 -5.10 -14.88 -21.40
N ARG A 446 -4.70 -13.89 -22.21
CA ARG A 446 -5.54 -13.35 -23.29
C ARG A 446 -5.59 -14.29 -24.49
N PHE A 447 -4.45 -14.56 -25.12
CA PHE A 447 -4.42 -15.25 -26.42
C PHE A 447 -4.63 -16.76 -26.27
N VAL A 448 -4.05 -17.39 -25.24
CA VAL A 448 -4.34 -18.79 -24.94
C VAL A 448 -5.78 -18.94 -24.49
N GLY A 449 -6.31 -18.00 -23.71
CA GLY A 449 -7.72 -17.98 -23.34
C GLY A 449 -8.68 -17.97 -24.54
N TRP A 450 -8.39 -17.17 -25.57
CA TRP A 450 -9.17 -17.16 -26.82
C TRP A 450 -9.04 -18.46 -27.60
N GLY A 451 -7.82 -19.00 -27.71
CA GLY A 451 -7.58 -20.29 -28.35
C GLY A 451 -8.35 -21.42 -27.64
N MET A 452 -8.32 -21.45 -26.31
CA MET A 452 -9.07 -22.40 -25.50
C MET A 452 -10.58 -22.25 -25.71
N LEU A 453 -11.11 -21.02 -25.79
CA LEU A 453 -12.54 -20.80 -26.06
C LEU A 453 -12.96 -21.38 -27.43
N GLY A 454 -12.14 -21.18 -28.46
CA GLY A 454 -12.38 -21.78 -29.78
C GLY A 454 -12.31 -23.32 -29.76
N LEU A 455 -11.35 -23.88 -29.02
CA LEU A 455 -11.25 -25.33 -28.84
C LEU A 455 -12.43 -25.90 -28.04
N PHE A 456 -12.94 -25.19 -27.05
CA PHE A 456 -14.16 -25.58 -26.34
C PHE A 456 -15.39 -25.59 -27.28
N TRP A 457 -15.50 -24.61 -28.18
CA TRP A 457 -16.55 -24.59 -29.20
C TRP A 457 -16.46 -25.82 -30.11
N ALA A 458 -15.28 -26.11 -30.63
CA ALA A 458 -15.04 -27.30 -31.45
C ALA A 458 -15.35 -28.58 -30.66
N GLN A 459 -14.91 -28.67 -29.40
CA GLN A 459 -15.17 -29.81 -28.53
C GLN A 459 -16.67 -30.06 -28.34
N VAL A 460 -17.44 -29.02 -28.00
CA VAL A 460 -18.89 -29.12 -27.76
C VAL A 460 -19.60 -29.59 -29.03
N VAL A 461 -19.35 -28.93 -30.17
CA VAL A 461 -20.01 -29.26 -31.44
C VAL A 461 -19.68 -30.68 -31.89
N LEU A 462 -18.42 -31.09 -31.81
CA LEU A 462 -18.00 -32.44 -32.19
C LEU A 462 -18.54 -33.51 -31.23
N THR A 463 -18.59 -33.21 -29.93
CA THR A 463 -19.17 -34.14 -28.94
C THR A 463 -20.64 -34.41 -29.24
N TYR A 464 -21.43 -33.36 -29.51
CA TYR A 464 -22.83 -33.54 -29.88
C TYR A 464 -23.02 -34.16 -31.26
N ASN A 465 -22.10 -33.94 -32.18
CA ASN A 465 -22.11 -34.66 -33.46
C ASN A 465 -21.88 -36.17 -33.28
N ASP A 466 -21.06 -36.57 -32.32
CA ASP A 466 -20.78 -37.98 -32.02
C ASP A 466 -21.94 -38.66 -31.27
N THR A 467 -22.75 -37.91 -30.51
CA THR A 467 -23.82 -38.46 -29.66
C THR A 467 -25.24 -38.20 -30.18
N LYS A 468 -25.42 -37.50 -31.31
CA LYS A 468 -26.75 -37.20 -31.85
C LYS A 468 -27.44 -38.45 -32.38
N ASP A 469 -28.76 -38.49 -32.25
CA ASP A 469 -29.59 -39.49 -32.92
C ASP A 469 -29.58 -39.27 -34.43
N LEU A 470 -29.58 -40.37 -35.20
CA LEU A 470 -29.54 -40.35 -36.67
C LEU A 470 -30.70 -39.56 -37.30
N SER A 471 -31.84 -39.44 -36.61
CA SER A 471 -33.03 -38.70 -37.04
C SER A 471 -32.98 -37.20 -36.77
N THR A 472 -32.00 -36.72 -35.99
CA THR A 472 -31.90 -35.32 -35.57
C THR A 472 -30.77 -34.57 -36.28
N SER A 473 -31.01 -33.31 -36.60
CA SER A 473 -29.99 -32.43 -37.15
C SER A 473 -29.03 -31.97 -36.05
N LEU A 474 -27.74 -31.81 -36.39
CA LEU A 474 -26.71 -31.34 -35.45
C LEU A 474 -27.10 -30.02 -34.79
N GLY A 475 -27.68 -29.08 -35.56
CA GLY A 475 -28.11 -27.79 -35.04
C GLY A 475 -29.19 -27.91 -33.96
N SER A 476 -30.15 -28.81 -34.13
CA SER A 476 -31.21 -29.05 -33.16
C SER A 476 -30.64 -29.59 -31.84
N THR A 477 -29.75 -30.58 -31.91
CA THR A 477 -29.09 -31.17 -30.73
C THR A 477 -28.22 -30.15 -29.99
N CYS A 478 -27.48 -29.31 -30.72
CA CYS A 478 -26.67 -28.25 -30.12
C CYS A 478 -27.53 -27.22 -29.37
N VAL A 479 -28.65 -26.77 -29.94
CA VAL A 479 -29.52 -25.77 -29.31
C VAL A 479 -30.22 -26.31 -28.06
N GLN A 480 -30.44 -27.62 -27.97
CA GLN A 480 -30.98 -28.26 -26.76
C GLN A 480 -29.94 -28.43 -25.66
N SER A 481 -28.64 -28.28 -25.96
CA SER A 481 -27.56 -28.43 -24.99
C SER A 481 -27.39 -27.22 -24.07
N ALA A 482 -27.29 -27.48 -22.77
CA ALA A 482 -26.87 -26.47 -21.78
C ALA A 482 -25.44 -25.97 -22.03
N SER A 483 -24.51 -26.86 -22.42
CA SER A 483 -23.11 -26.51 -22.67
C SER A 483 -22.97 -25.51 -23.83
N PHE A 484 -23.78 -25.66 -24.89
CA PHE A 484 -23.81 -24.74 -26.02
C PHE A 484 -24.22 -23.32 -25.61
N TRP A 485 -25.27 -23.19 -24.80
CA TRP A 485 -25.73 -21.88 -24.32
C TRP A 485 -24.78 -21.25 -23.30
N LEU A 486 -24.19 -22.04 -22.40
CA LEU A 486 -23.17 -21.56 -21.47
C LEU A 486 -21.95 -21.02 -22.21
N LEU A 487 -21.54 -21.68 -23.29
CA LEU A 487 -20.43 -21.23 -24.12
C LEU A 487 -20.79 -20.00 -24.97
N THR A 488 -22.03 -19.92 -25.46
CA THR A 488 -22.59 -18.71 -26.08
C THR A 488 -22.52 -17.52 -25.12
N ILE A 489 -23.01 -17.68 -23.89
CA ILE A 489 -22.97 -16.64 -22.86
C ILE A 489 -21.53 -16.24 -22.54
N THR A 490 -20.62 -17.22 -22.40
CA THR A 490 -19.20 -16.97 -22.13
C THR A 490 -18.55 -16.16 -23.25
N THR A 491 -18.82 -16.55 -24.50
CA THR A 491 -18.28 -15.89 -25.70
C THR A 491 -18.85 -14.49 -25.86
N ALA A 492 -20.16 -14.33 -25.72
CA ALA A 492 -20.84 -13.05 -25.76
C ALA A 492 -20.33 -12.11 -24.65
N SER A 493 -20.09 -12.62 -23.43
CA SER A 493 -19.52 -11.84 -22.33
C SER A 493 -18.13 -11.30 -22.68
N ILE A 494 -17.23 -12.13 -23.23
CA ILE A 494 -15.89 -11.70 -23.66
C ILE A 494 -15.99 -10.68 -24.80
N ALA A 495 -16.82 -10.97 -25.81
CA ALA A 495 -17.00 -10.11 -26.98
C ALA A 495 -17.62 -8.75 -26.63
N LEU A 496 -18.54 -8.71 -25.67
CA LEU A 496 -19.27 -7.50 -25.28
C LEU A 496 -18.32 -6.37 -24.88
N SER A 497 -17.22 -6.66 -24.17
CA SER A 497 -16.24 -5.64 -23.80
C SER A 497 -15.59 -4.99 -25.03
N TRP A 498 -15.43 -5.73 -26.14
CA TRP A 498 -14.85 -5.23 -27.40
C TRP A 498 -15.84 -4.41 -28.24
N VAL A 499 -17.14 -4.65 -28.10
CA VAL A 499 -18.18 -3.82 -28.75
C VAL A 499 -18.12 -2.36 -28.26
N PHE A 500 -17.66 -2.14 -27.03
CA PHE A 500 -17.46 -0.81 -26.44
C PHE A 500 -16.03 -0.27 -26.61
N LEU A 501 -15.19 -0.90 -27.44
CA LEU A 501 -13.86 -0.38 -27.74
C LEU A 501 -13.99 0.90 -28.58
N ARG A 502 -13.47 2.01 -28.07
CA ARG A 502 -13.46 3.29 -28.79
C ARG A 502 -12.19 4.08 -28.51
N LYS A 503 -11.74 4.79 -29.54
CA LYS A 503 -10.68 5.79 -29.43
C LYS A 503 -11.34 7.12 -29.12
N VAL A 504 -11.05 7.66 -27.95
CA VAL A 504 -11.68 8.89 -27.43
C VAL A 504 -10.69 10.05 -27.45
N PRO A 505 -11.13 11.28 -27.74
CA PRO A 505 -10.30 12.45 -27.58
C PRO A 505 -9.97 12.66 -26.10
N VAL A 506 -8.78 13.19 -25.84
CA VAL A 506 -8.29 13.49 -24.49
C VAL A 506 -7.72 14.88 -24.47
N GLN A 507 -8.06 15.65 -23.43
CA GLN A 507 -7.36 16.87 -23.10
C GLN A 507 -6.37 16.56 -21.96
N ALA A 508 -5.10 16.73 -22.25
CA ALA A 508 -4.02 16.47 -21.30
C ALA A 508 -3.60 17.77 -20.58
N GLU A 509 -3.42 17.68 -19.27
CA GLU A 509 -2.96 18.78 -18.39
C GLU A 509 -1.76 18.26 -17.60
N VAL A 510 -0.56 18.74 -17.95
CA VAL A 510 0.68 18.35 -17.28
C VAL A 510 0.74 19.04 -15.91
N LEU A 511 0.78 18.25 -14.84
CA LEU A 511 0.85 18.77 -13.47
C LEU A 511 2.30 18.92 -13.00
N SER A 512 3.18 17.99 -13.42
CA SER A 512 4.62 17.95 -13.13
C SER A 512 5.30 16.91 -14.03
N ASP A 513 6.64 16.78 -13.94
CA ASP A 513 7.40 15.69 -14.56
C ASP A 513 7.00 14.28 -14.05
N HIS A 514 6.22 14.22 -12.97
CA HIS A 514 5.78 12.99 -12.34
C HIS A 514 4.28 12.69 -12.55
N ALA A 515 3.46 13.67 -12.93
CA ALA A 515 2.02 13.49 -13.00
C ALA A 515 1.37 14.27 -14.13
N ILE A 516 0.42 13.62 -14.80
CA ILE A 516 -0.44 14.20 -15.83
C ILE A 516 -1.91 13.94 -15.48
N ARG A 517 -2.77 14.91 -15.74
CA ARG A 517 -4.23 14.77 -15.63
C ARG A 517 -4.83 14.69 -17.02
N LEU A 518 -5.61 13.65 -17.27
CA LEU A 518 -6.34 13.47 -18.53
C LEU A 518 -7.83 13.74 -18.31
N HIS A 519 -8.44 14.53 -19.18
CA HIS A 519 -9.87 14.87 -19.15
C HIS A 519 -10.62 14.23 -20.32
N PHE A 520 -11.83 13.77 -20.03
CA PHE A 520 -12.73 13.07 -20.94
C PHE A 520 -14.14 13.63 -20.79
N ASP A 521 -14.88 13.72 -21.90
CA ASP A 521 -16.20 14.36 -21.98
C ASP A 521 -17.31 13.41 -22.48
N TYR A 522 -16.96 12.17 -22.82
CA TYR A 522 -17.89 11.22 -23.44
C TYR A 522 -18.85 10.52 -22.44
N ALA A 523 -18.60 10.62 -21.14
CA ALA A 523 -19.41 10.00 -20.10
C ALA A 523 -19.19 10.68 -18.73
N VAL A 524 -20.15 10.55 -17.83
CA VAL A 524 -20.01 10.93 -16.41
C VAL A 524 -20.09 9.65 -15.58
N PRO A 525 -18.97 9.09 -15.12
CA PRO A 525 -18.95 7.86 -14.33
C PRO A 525 -19.46 8.13 -12.92
N VAL A 526 -19.95 7.08 -12.26
CA VAL A 526 -20.32 7.20 -10.84
C VAL A 526 -19.06 7.33 -9.99
N ASN A 527 -19.13 8.10 -8.89
CA ASN A 527 -18.00 8.27 -7.98
C ASN A 527 -17.49 6.91 -7.45
N GLY A 528 -16.16 6.80 -7.34
CA GLY A 528 -15.47 5.57 -6.98
C GLY A 528 -15.32 4.56 -8.11
N SER A 529 -15.50 4.98 -9.37
CA SER A 529 -15.25 4.14 -10.55
C SER A 529 -13.82 4.27 -11.09
N PHE A 530 -13.44 3.35 -11.98
CA PHE A 530 -12.22 3.39 -12.76
C PHE A 530 -12.50 3.10 -14.23
N THR A 531 -11.60 3.55 -15.11
CA THR A 531 -11.60 3.26 -16.54
C THR A 531 -10.29 2.58 -16.94
N ARG A 532 -10.30 1.85 -18.05
CA ARG A 532 -9.10 1.20 -18.59
C ARG A 532 -8.65 1.90 -19.86
N LEU A 533 -7.36 2.23 -19.91
CA LEU A 533 -6.72 2.96 -20.99
C LEU A 533 -5.70 2.08 -21.71
N SER A 534 -5.51 2.31 -23.01
CA SER A 534 -4.53 1.60 -23.83
C SER A 534 -4.04 2.43 -25.01
N LYS A 535 -2.76 2.30 -25.38
CA LYS A 535 -2.26 2.72 -26.71
C LYS A 535 -2.46 1.61 -27.74
N HIS A 536 -2.25 0.37 -27.32
CA HIS A 536 -2.36 -0.83 -28.13
C HIS A 536 -3.41 -1.80 -27.56
N PRO A 537 -4.70 -1.67 -27.95
CA PRO A 537 -5.82 -2.43 -27.38
C PRO A 537 -5.64 -3.96 -27.34
N LEU A 538 -4.87 -4.50 -28.28
CA LEU A 538 -4.59 -5.94 -28.36
C LEU A 538 -3.48 -6.40 -27.42
N LEU A 539 -2.65 -5.50 -26.89
CA LEU A 539 -1.46 -5.85 -26.10
C LEU A 539 -1.62 -5.49 -24.61
N GLU A 540 -2.01 -4.27 -24.29
CA GLU A 540 -1.90 -3.73 -22.92
C GLU A 540 -3.17 -2.99 -22.48
N TRP A 541 -3.45 -2.98 -21.18
CA TRP A 541 -4.56 -2.23 -20.58
C TRP A 541 -4.20 -1.78 -19.15
N HIS A 542 -4.36 -0.50 -18.86
CA HIS A 542 -4.02 0.08 -17.56
C HIS A 542 -5.25 0.72 -16.91
N SER A 543 -5.54 0.36 -15.66
CA SER A 543 -6.72 0.86 -14.94
C SER A 543 -6.39 2.13 -14.16
N PHE A 544 -7.19 3.18 -14.35
CA PHE A 544 -7.08 4.44 -13.62
C PHE A 544 -8.43 4.86 -13.05
N ALA A 545 -8.43 5.33 -11.81
CA ALA A 545 -9.64 5.78 -11.17
C ALA A 545 -10.14 7.10 -11.77
N THR A 546 -11.45 7.21 -11.89
CA THR A 546 -12.12 8.38 -12.47
C THR A 546 -12.48 9.37 -11.38
N ILE A 547 -12.33 10.65 -11.68
CA ILE A 547 -12.74 11.81 -10.89
C ILE A 547 -13.90 12.44 -11.65
N PRO A 548 -15.16 12.15 -11.27
CA PRO A 548 -16.33 12.63 -12.02
C PRO A 548 -16.47 14.15 -11.94
N THR A 549 -16.83 14.78 -13.06
CA THR A 549 -17.14 16.21 -13.17
C THR A 549 -18.54 16.34 -13.79
N PRO A 550 -19.62 16.22 -12.98
CA PRO A 550 -20.99 16.15 -13.51
C PRO A 550 -21.48 17.46 -14.11
N GLU A 551 -20.94 18.59 -13.66
CA GLU A 551 -21.25 19.94 -14.13
C GLU A 551 -20.08 20.52 -14.91
N PRO A 552 -20.32 21.37 -15.93
CA PRO A 552 -19.24 22.07 -16.63
C PRO A 552 -18.43 22.93 -15.65
N ALA A 553 -17.10 22.79 -15.67
CA ALA A 553 -16.20 23.54 -14.80
C ALA A 553 -14.92 23.92 -15.54
N ASN A 554 -14.36 25.10 -15.27
CA ASN A 554 -13.10 25.60 -15.84
C ASN A 554 -13.05 25.53 -17.38
N ASN A 555 -14.11 26.02 -18.07
CA ASN A 555 -14.26 25.96 -19.54
C ASN A 555 -14.23 24.54 -20.14
N ARG A 556 -14.50 23.50 -19.33
CA ARG A 556 -14.61 22.12 -19.79
C ARG A 556 -16.06 21.61 -19.71
N PRO A 557 -16.51 20.79 -20.67
CA PRO A 557 -17.82 20.16 -20.61
C PRO A 557 -17.89 19.16 -19.45
N LYS A 558 -19.13 18.71 -19.14
CA LYS A 558 -19.35 17.61 -18.20
C LYS A 558 -18.60 16.36 -18.63
N GLY A 559 -18.09 15.60 -17.68
CA GLY A 559 -17.29 14.42 -17.97
C GLY A 559 -16.60 13.83 -16.76
N TYR A 560 -15.33 13.47 -16.93
CA TYR A 560 -14.47 13.06 -15.83
C TYR A 560 -12.99 13.32 -16.15
N SER A 561 -12.19 13.35 -15.10
CA SER A 561 -10.73 13.37 -15.22
C SER A 561 -10.10 12.17 -14.53
N LEU A 562 -8.83 11.91 -14.80
CA LEU A 562 -8.02 10.94 -14.07
C LEU A 562 -6.59 11.45 -13.96
N ILE A 563 -5.86 10.97 -12.96
CA ILE A 563 -4.45 11.30 -12.76
C ILE A 563 -3.61 10.07 -13.04
N ILE A 564 -2.63 10.22 -13.93
CA ILE A 564 -1.59 9.23 -14.20
C ILE A 564 -0.32 9.74 -13.56
N SER A 565 0.29 8.91 -12.71
CA SER A 565 1.59 9.20 -12.10
C SER A 565 2.65 8.27 -12.67
N ASN A 566 3.89 8.75 -12.71
CA ASN A 566 5.02 7.99 -13.20
C ASN A 566 5.34 6.82 -12.25
N ALA A 567 4.96 5.62 -12.70
CA ALA A 567 5.15 4.36 -11.97
C ALA A 567 5.83 3.27 -12.82
N GLY A 568 6.17 3.58 -14.08
CA GLY A 568 6.76 2.65 -15.04
C GLY A 568 6.74 3.22 -16.46
N ASP A 569 7.35 2.49 -17.40
CA ASP A 569 7.64 2.96 -18.76
C ASP A 569 6.39 3.47 -19.49
N TRP A 570 5.28 2.72 -19.43
CA TRP A 570 4.02 3.11 -20.05
C TRP A 570 3.49 4.44 -19.49
N THR A 571 3.46 4.59 -18.16
CA THR A 571 2.96 5.82 -17.52
C THR A 571 3.90 7.01 -17.73
N LYS A 572 5.21 6.75 -17.82
CA LYS A 572 6.21 7.78 -18.12
C LYS A 572 6.03 8.29 -19.54
N ALA A 573 5.85 7.39 -20.50
CA ALA A 573 5.55 7.75 -21.89
C ALA A 573 4.25 8.58 -22.00
N MET A 574 3.23 8.26 -21.20
CA MET A 574 1.99 9.05 -21.16
C MET A 574 2.16 10.48 -20.63
N ILE A 575 3.16 10.73 -19.78
CA ILE A 575 3.44 12.06 -19.24
C ILE A 575 4.25 12.90 -20.23
N GLN A 576 5.15 12.27 -20.97
CA GLN A 576 6.09 12.94 -21.86
C GLN A 576 5.54 13.21 -23.27
N GLU A 577 4.57 12.43 -23.73
CA GLU A 577 3.99 12.57 -25.06
C GLU A 577 2.73 13.46 -25.06
N GLU A 578 2.55 14.26 -26.12
CA GLU A 578 1.30 14.98 -26.36
C GLU A 578 0.19 14.02 -26.81
N LEU A 579 -0.67 13.62 -25.87
CA LEU A 579 -1.78 12.72 -26.13
C LEU A 579 -3.03 13.49 -26.57
N THR A 580 -3.45 13.28 -27.82
CA THR A 580 -4.73 13.80 -28.31
C THR A 580 -5.86 12.77 -28.21
N HIS A 581 -5.51 11.48 -28.23
CA HIS A 581 -6.48 10.39 -28.26
C HIS A 581 -5.95 9.16 -27.54
N ILE A 582 -6.85 8.38 -26.92
CA ILE A 582 -6.51 7.12 -26.26
C ILE A 582 -7.62 6.09 -26.43
N TRP A 583 -7.28 4.80 -26.39
CA TRP A 583 -8.29 3.75 -26.41
C TRP A 583 -8.87 3.51 -25.03
N THR A 584 -10.19 3.39 -24.98
CA THR A 584 -10.95 2.94 -23.81
C THR A 584 -11.77 1.72 -24.19
N ARG A 585 -11.93 0.77 -23.26
CA ARG A 585 -12.73 -0.44 -23.45
C ARG A 585 -13.68 -0.63 -22.29
N GLY A 586 -14.87 -1.14 -22.60
CA GLY A 586 -15.90 -1.44 -21.61
C GLY A 586 -16.56 -0.18 -21.07
N VAL A 587 -17.18 -0.32 -19.91
CA VAL A 587 -17.85 0.76 -19.18
C VAL A 587 -17.03 1.14 -17.94
N PRO A 588 -17.09 2.40 -17.48
CA PRO A 588 -16.54 2.77 -16.19
C PRO A 588 -17.03 1.81 -15.10
N THR A 589 -16.09 1.19 -14.40
CA THR A 589 -16.35 0.08 -13.49
C THR A 589 -16.15 0.51 -12.05
N CYS A 590 -17.04 0.10 -11.15
CA CYS A 590 -16.94 0.42 -9.72
C CYS A 590 -15.66 -0.17 -9.12
N GLY A 591 -14.91 0.67 -8.42
CA GLY A 591 -13.72 0.30 -7.68
C GLY A 591 -13.96 0.31 -6.16
N VAL A 592 -12.89 0.01 -5.41
CA VAL A 592 -12.92 -0.10 -3.94
C VAL A 592 -13.47 1.15 -3.27
N MET A 593 -13.23 2.34 -3.83
CA MET A 593 -13.70 3.59 -3.25
C MET A 593 -15.23 3.69 -3.20
N ARG A 594 -15.97 2.94 -4.02
CA ARG A 594 -17.44 2.92 -3.97
C ARG A 594 -17.99 2.47 -2.61
N ILE A 595 -17.21 1.71 -1.82
CA ILE A 595 -17.65 1.25 -0.49
C ILE A 595 -17.77 2.38 0.54
N THR A 596 -17.29 3.60 0.27
CA THR A 596 -17.47 4.75 1.19
C THR A 596 -18.95 5.04 1.44
N THR A 597 -19.83 4.74 0.48
CA THR A 597 -21.28 4.96 0.61
C THR A 597 -21.89 4.15 1.75
N LEU A 598 -21.24 3.06 2.15
CA LEU A 598 -21.68 2.16 3.21
C LEU A 598 -21.38 2.68 4.60
N PHE A 599 -20.64 3.78 4.77
CA PHE A 599 -20.17 4.22 6.09
C PHE A 599 -20.62 5.65 6.41
N ASN A 600 -20.76 5.93 7.71
CA ASN A 600 -21.11 7.24 8.22
C ASN A 600 -19.90 8.16 8.34
N ARG A 601 -18.71 7.62 8.64
CA ARG A 601 -17.45 8.36 8.79
C ARG A 601 -16.29 7.47 8.35
N VAL A 602 -15.42 7.97 7.47
CA VAL A 602 -14.34 7.17 6.88
C VAL A 602 -13.00 7.90 6.97
N ILE A 603 -11.93 7.16 7.25
CA ILE A 603 -10.57 7.66 7.07
C ILE A 603 -9.99 7.10 5.78
N LEU A 604 -9.35 7.99 5.03
CA LEU A 604 -8.65 7.68 3.79
C LEU A 604 -7.15 7.69 4.06
N ILE A 605 -6.45 6.62 3.68
CA ILE A 605 -4.98 6.54 3.75
C ILE A 605 -4.43 6.31 2.34
N ALA A 606 -3.71 7.29 1.81
CA ALA A 606 -3.06 7.22 0.51
C ALA A 606 -1.54 7.26 0.64
N THR A 607 -0.84 6.54 -0.25
CA THR A 607 0.60 6.76 -0.47
C THR A 607 0.91 7.09 -1.91
N GLY A 608 1.73 8.11 -2.16
CA GLY A 608 2.12 8.52 -3.51
C GLY A 608 0.90 8.74 -4.41
N SER A 609 0.89 8.09 -5.57
CA SER A 609 -0.18 8.13 -6.57
C SER A 609 -1.51 7.50 -6.11
N GLY A 610 -1.52 6.80 -4.97
CA GLY A 610 -2.73 6.28 -4.34
C GLY A 610 -3.76 7.35 -3.95
N ILE A 611 -3.38 8.64 -4.00
CA ILE A 611 -4.32 9.76 -3.85
C ILE A 611 -5.31 9.85 -5.01
N GLY A 612 -4.90 9.51 -6.24
CA GLY A 612 -5.69 9.69 -7.45
C GLY A 612 -7.10 9.07 -7.34
N PRO A 613 -7.22 7.79 -6.96
CA PRO A 613 -8.53 7.16 -6.78
C PRO A 613 -9.42 7.74 -5.69
N MET A 614 -8.84 8.47 -4.73
CA MET A 614 -9.59 9.09 -3.64
C MET A 614 -10.18 10.44 -4.02
N LEU A 615 -9.66 11.10 -5.07
CA LEU A 615 -9.99 12.49 -5.38
C LEU A 615 -11.47 12.71 -5.72
N GLY A 616 -12.11 11.80 -6.43
CA GLY A 616 -13.56 11.89 -6.67
C GLY A 616 -14.36 11.95 -5.37
N HIS A 617 -13.96 11.21 -4.35
CA HIS A 617 -14.61 11.22 -3.03
C HIS A 617 -14.16 12.37 -2.13
N ILE A 618 -12.97 12.93 -2.36
CA ILE A 618 -12.51 14.13 -1.67
C ILE A 618 -13.27 15.37 -2.19
N GLN A 619 -13.51 15.45 -3.49
CA GLN A 619 -14.25 16.55 -4.11
C GLN A 619 -15.76 16.46 -3.87
N SER A 620 -16.31 15.24 -3.84
CA SER A 620 -17.74 15.01 -3.61
C SER A 620 -17.94 13.89 -2.59
N PRO A 621 -17.76 14.17 -1.29
CA PRO A 621 -17.80 13.17 -0.24
C PRO A 621 -19.23 12.63 -0.01
N SER A 622 -19.36 11.31 0.06
CA SER A 622 -20.63 10.63 0.43
C SER A 622 -20.89 10.61 1.93
N CYS A 623 -19.89 10.98 2.73
CA CYS A 623 -19.90 11.02 4.19
C CYS A 623 -18.72 11.89 4.67
N PRO A 624 -18.71 12.36 5.92
CA PRO A 624 -17.53 12.95 6.53
C PRO A 624 -16.28 12.06 6.35
N ILE A 625 -15.21 12.66 5.85
CA ILE A 625 -13.93 11.99 5.60
C ILE A 625 -12.78 12.73 6.27
N GLN A 626 -11.73 11.98 6.57
CA GLN A 626 -10.46 12.51 7.05
C GLN A 626 -9.32 11.79 6.32
N LEU A 627 -8.23 12.50 5.99
CA LEU A 627 -7.18 12.01 5.10
C LEU A 627 -5.82 11.92 5.79
N ILE A 628 -5.10 10.83 5.54
CA ILE A 628 -3.65 10.71 5.68
C ILE A 628 -3.09 10.45 4.29
N TRP A 629 -2.29 11.37 3.77
CA TRP A 629 -1.59 11.22 2.50
C TRP A 629 -0.08 11.32 2.70
N SER A 630 0.61 10.19 2.50
CA SER A 630 2.06 10.09 2.65
C SER A 630 2.72 10.02 1.28
N THR A 631 3.46 11.05 0.88
CA THR A 631 4.17 11.09 -0.40
C THR A 631 5.50 11.85 -0.29
N SER A 632 6.39 11.67 -1.25
CA SER A 632 7.60 12.50 -1.36
C SER A 632 7.22 13.85 -1.97
N ARG A 633 7.64 14.98 -1.37
CA ARG A 633 7.54 16.33 -1.94
C ARG A 633 6.16 16.58 -2.61
N PRO A 634 5.05 16.56 -1.87
CA PRO A 634 3.68 16.53 -2.41
C PRO A 634 3.38 17.63 -3.43
N GLU A 635 3.74 18.88 -3.11
CA GLU A 635 3.50 20.04 -3.98
C GLU A 635 4.33 20.00 -5.27
N GLN A 636 5.58 19.54 -5.20
CA GLN A 636 6.44 19.42 -6.39
C GLN A 636 6.00 18.24 -7.27
N THR A 637 5.53 17.15 -6.65
CA THR A 637 5.22 15.90 -7.34
C THR A 637 3.83 15.92 -7.98
N PHE A 638 2.84 16.53 -7.31
CA PHE A 638 1.44 16.50 -7.77
C PHE A 638 0.84 17.89 -8.02
N GLY A 639 1.63 18.95 -7.82
CA GLY A 639 1.19 20.34 -7.97
C GLY A 639 0.59 20.92 -6.68
N LYS A 640 0.73 22.25 -6.54
CA LYS A 640 0.16 23.02 -5.41
C LYS A 640 -1.37 22.99 -5.42
N ASP A 641 -1.97 23.06 -6.60
CA ASP A 641 -3.43 23.11 -6.75
C ASP A 641 -4.11 21.88 -6.15
N LEU A 642 -3.53 20.69 -6.34
CA LEU A 642 -4.07 19.48 -5.75
C LEU A 642 -4.02 19.52 -4.22
N CYS A 643 -2.90 19.96 -3.66
CA CYS A 643 -2.72 20.07 -2.22
C CYS A 643 -3.68 21.09 -1.61
N ASN A 644 -3.93 22.19 -2.32
CA ASN A 644 -4.87 23.23 -1.91
C ASN A 644 -6.32 22.73 -1.94
N VAL A 645 -6.72 21.99 -2.99
CA VAL A 645 -8.04 21.36 -3.06
C VAL A 645 -8.24 20.38 -1.90
N ILE A 646 -7.24 19.57 -1.58
CA ILE A 646 -7.31 18.64 -0.45
C ILE A 646 -7.50 19.39 0.88
N LYS A 647 -6.69 20.41 1.14
CA LYS A 647 -6.79 21.21 2.38
C LYS A 647 -8.11 21.98 2.47
N ALA A 648 -8.64 22.45 1.34
CA ALA A 648 -9.92 23.14 1.31
C ALA A 648 -11.09 22.21 1.65
N GLN A 649 -11.08 20.97 1.13
CA GLN A 649 -12.14 19.99 1.38
C GLN A 649 -11.99 19.25 2.72
N ILE A 650 -10.76 19.09 3.19
CA ILE A 650 -10.42 18.40 4.44
C ILE A 650 -9.40 19.28 5.19
N PRO A 651 -9.86 20.27 5.97
CA PRO A 651 -8.98 21.23 6.66
C PRO A 651 -7.91 20.57 7.53
N ASN A 652 -8.28 19.46 8.18
CA ASN A 652 -7.39 18.72 9.07
C ASN A 652 -6.58 17.62 8.33
N ALA A 653 -6.53 17.60 7.00
CA ALA A 653 -5.83 16.55 6.24
C ALA A 653 -4.35 16.46 6.62
N VAL A 654 -3.90 15.23 6.92
CA VAL A 654 -2.51 14.93 7.25
C VAL A 654 -1.74 14.68 5.96
N ILE A 655 -1.11 15.72 5.41
CA ILE A 655 -0.21 15.61 4.24
C ILE A 655 1.22 15.42 4.73
N HIS A 656 1.70 14.18 4.70
CA HIS A 656 3.02 13.79 5.22
C HIS A 656 4.06 13.73 4.11
N ASP A 657 4.98 14.71 4.09
CA ASP A 657 6.11 14.70 3.17
C ASP A 657 7.20 13.74 3.66
N THR A 658 7.33 12.59 3.00
CA THR A 658 8.29 11.53 3.35
C THR A 658 9.75 11.91 3.18
N LYS A 659 10.07 12.85 2.27
CA LYS A 659 11.44 13.37 2.12
C LYS A 659 11.76 14.34 3.25
N ARG A 660 10.75 15.10 3.70
CA ARG A 660 10.90 16.02 4.81
C ARG A 660 10.94 15.26 6.15
N PHE A 661 9.98 14.39 6.44
CA PHE A 661 9.72 13.85 7.79
C PHE A 661 10.02 12.34 7.93
N GLY A 662 10.60 11.69 6.92
CA GLY A 662 10.80 10.24 6.92
C GLY A 662 9.51 9.47 6.63
N ARG A 663 9.57 8.13 6.64
CA ARG A 663 8.38 7.30 6.38
C ARG A 663 7.52 7.18 7.64
N PRO A 664 6.21 7.51 7.60
CA PRO A 664 5.36 7.48 8.78
C PRO A 664 4.94 6.04 9.14
N ASP A 665 4.59 5.81 10.41
CA ASP A 665 3.86 4.60 10.79
C ASP A 665 2.36 4.78 10.54
N LEU A 666 1.95 4.47 9.31
CA LEU A 666 0.55 4.58 8.89
C LEU A 666 -0.43 3.74 9.73
N VAL A 667 0.06 2.72 10.47
CA VAL A 667 -0.80 1.95 11.40
C VAL A 667 -1.12 2.79 12.63
N LYS A 668 -0.12 3.47 13.20
CA LYS A 668 -0.31 4.37 14.35
C LYS A 668 -1.21 5.53 13.98
N MET A 669 -0.82 6.27 12.94
CA MET A 669 -1.57 7.44 12.48
C MET A 669 -3.01 7.07 12.15
N GLY A 670 -3.21 5.97 11.40
CA GLY A 670 -4.54 5.48 11.06
C GLY A 670 -5.36 5.10 12.29
N TYR A 671 -4.77 4.40 13.27
CA TYR A 671 -5.50 3.98 14.47
C TYR A 671 -5.90 5.17 15.34
N ASN A 672 -4.97 6.08 15.61
CA ASN A 672 -5.21 7.25 16.47
C ASN A 672 -6.24 8.19 15.85
N LEU A 673 -6.16 8.37 14.52
CA LEU A 673 -7.13 9.17 13.77
C LEU A 673 -8.53 8.52 13.77
N VAL A 674 -8.63 7.19 13.76
CA VAL A 674 -9.93 6.49 13.90
C VAL A 674 -10.58 6.81 15.24
N GLN A 675 -9.81 6.86 16.33
CA GLN A 675 -10.34 7.16 17.66
C GLN A 675 -10.82 8.61 17.73
N SER A 676 -10.00 9.57 17.30
CA SER A 676 -10.36 11.00 17.36
C SER A 676 -11.52 11.35 16.41
N PHE A 677 -11.48 10.84 15.17
CA PHE A 677 -12.52 11.09 14.18
C PHE A 677 -13.76 10.19 14.35
N LYS A 678 -13.76 9.24 15.30
CA LYS A 678 -14.82 8.24 15.48
C LYS A 678 -15.22 7.57 14.16
N ALA A 679 -14.22 7.17 13.37
CA ALA A 679 -14.42 6.59 12.04
C ALA A 679 -14.98 5.16 12.15
N GLU A 680 -15.92 4.80 11.27
CA GLU A 680 -16.42 3.42 11.18
C GLU A 680 -15.46 2.52 10.38
N ALA A 681 -14.73 3.10 9.43
CA ALA A 681 -13.86 2.37 8.51
C ALA A 681 -12.66 3.20 8.05
N VAL A 682 -11.61 2.48 7.65
CA VAL A 682 -10.42 3.03 7.00
C VAL A 682 -10.29 2.43 5.61
N ILE A 683 -10.11 3.26 4.60
CA ILE A 683 -9.85 2.83 3.22
C ILE A 683 -8.44 3.21 2.84
N ILE A 684 -7.66 2.24 2.37
CA ILE A 684 -6.23 2.37 2.11
C ILE A 684 -5.95 2.13 0.63
N ILE A 685 -5.27 3.09 0.00
CA ILE A 685 -4.75 2.95 -1.37
C ILE A 685 -3.26 3.24 -1.34
N ALA A 686 -2.49 2.16 -1.30
CA ALA A 686 -1.05 2.16 -1.27
C ALA A 686 -0.51 0.95 -2.04
N ASN A 687 0.82 0.83 -2.15
CA ASN A 687 1.42 -0.38 -2.71
C ASN A 687 1.00 -1.63 -1.91
N GLU A 688 1.08 -2.80 -2.56
CA GLU A 688 0.61 -4.08 -2.00
C GLU A 688 1.15 -4.35 -0.57
N LYS A 689 2.45 -4.11 -0.35
CA LYS A 689 3.12 -4.38 0.94
C LYS A 689 2.59 -3.46 2.04
N VAL A 690 2.47 -2.16 1.76
CA VAL A 690 1.97 -1.15 2.71
C VAL A 690 0.50 -1.40 2.99
N THR A 691 -0.32 -1.61 1.97
CA THR A 691 -1.76 -1.92 2.11
C THR A 691 -1.96 -3.14 3.00
N LYS A 692 -1.26 -4.25 2.76
CA LYS A 692 -1.33 -5.45 3.61
C LYS A 692 -0.88 -5.18 5.05
N LYS A 693 0.20 -4.41 5.26
CA LYS A 693 0.69 -4.04 6.60
C LYS A 693 -0.34 -3.21 7.36
N VAL A 694 -0.91 -2.18 6.72
CA VAL A 694 -1.84 -1.24 7.35
C VAL A 694 -3.18 -1.91 7.64
N VAL A 695 -3.77 -2.62 6.67
CA VAL A 695 -5.01 -3.39 6.86
C VAL A 695 -4.85 -4.38 8.00
N TYR A 696 -3.79 -5.21 7.99
CA TYR A 696 -3.54 -6.16 9.07
C TYR A 696 -3.32 -5.47 10.44
N GLY A 697 -2.57 -4.36 10.44
CA GLY A 697 -2.27 -3.59 11.65
C GLY A 697 -3.52 -3.03 12.33
N LEU A 698 -4.47 -2.53 11.53
CA LEU A 698 -5.73 -1.95 11.98
C LEU A 698 -6.77 -3.04 12.33
N GLU A 699 -6.98 -4.03 11.46
CA GLU A 699 -7.97 -5.09 11.70
C GLU A 699 -7.65 -5.91 12.96
N THR A 700 -6.36 -6.19 13.23
CA THR A 700 -5.95 -6.92 14.44
C THR A 700 -6.16 -6.13 15.74
N ARG A 701 -6.54 -4.85 15.64
CA ARG A 701 -6.90 -3.95 16.75
C ARG A 701 -8.39 -3.60 16.77
N GLY A 702 -9.18 -4.20 15.88
CA GLY A 702 -10.63 -4.02 15.84
C GLY A 702 -11.10 -2.85 14.97
N VAL A 703 -10.21 -2.23 14.20
CA VAL A 703 -10.57 -1.19 13.22
C VAL A 703 -10.88 -1.85 11.90
N LEU A 704 -12.04 -1.53 11.31
CA LEU A 704 -12.39 -2.01 9.96
C LEU A 704 -11.52 -1.30 8.94
N ALA A 705 -10.71 -2.06 8.19
CA ALA A 705 -9.80 -1.53 7.20
C ALA A 705 -9.97 -2.26 5.87
N TYR A 706 -10.02 -1.51 4.78
CA TYR A 706 -10.21 -2.01 3.42
C TYR A 706 -9.08 -1.49 2.54
N GLY A 707 -8.47 -2.37 1.75
CA GLY A 707 -7.36 -2.02 0.89
C GLY A 707 -7.67 -2.35 -0.56
N ALA A 708 -7.27 -1.47 -1.48
CA ALA A 708 -7.18 -1.83 -2.88
C ALA A 708 -6.01 -2.80 -3.08
N ILE A 709 -6.23 -4.07 -2.74
CA ILE A 709 -5.36 -5.15 -3.20
C ILE A 709 -5.87 -5.44 -4.60
N TRP A 710 -5.17 -4.91 -5.61
CA TRP A 710 -5.36 -5.33 -6.99
C TRP A 710 -4.90 -6.79 -7.08
N ASP A 711 -5.77 -7.71 -6.67
CA ASP A 711 -5.73 -9.09 -7.13
C ASP A 711 -6.18 -9.01 -8.60
N SER A 712 -5.31 -8.52 -9.49
CA SER A 712 -5.58 -8.58 -10.93
C SER A 712 -5.88 -10.02 -11.33
#